data_AF-A0A534KYP6-F1
#
_entry.id   AF-A0A534KYP6-F1
#
_cell.length_a   1.000
_cell.length_b   1.000
_cell.length_c   1.000
_cell.angle_alpha   90.00
_cell.angle_beta   90.00
_cell.angle_gamma   90.00
#
_symmetry.space_group_name_H-M   'P 1'
#
loop_
_entity.id
_entity.type
_entity.pdbx_description
1 polymer ?
#
loop_
_entity_poly.entity_id
_entity_poly.type
_entity_poly.pdbx_seq_one_letter_code
_entity_poly.pdbx_strand_id
1 'polypeptide(L)'
;MALERDGTRRAVRLASVLLVGLFLLVLVANALWVLPSPTSINQPRMPPTVSPFPQFRMGPILHVVTLDADANISTRLLMTSLQGIVNREQVELYLDVPKVAGNTSRTLSFLSSRYNVSSASMTLVGAIDAYANRPTGIVVFDSTRPESVDIATMIAAQKNGILVGSDLVAWLQARTGLPVLFDYASSDWASLDAIAAFDRALRDLYPSSATTLLAILPPDRWAIRDYLVATRTFVFYFPQGALATPFDAAATRRILHATPRGIPILGWFRSPTLTEENSFVQLASGEGKFVVGVQDVPNLSVLTALGRDETRRQASSGAAPLPLEDKTYVVLAVPDGDNVDFAAGRMQELWSEPVRGTIPFAWSLNPLLVELAPPLLDSYYDSATPLDQFIAAPSGAGYLYPDYATAQDLSSFVTFSKRYLNASDMDVVWLLNAFTASEIPYTSASLATYVDGLHPNGIVLDYDDQPRTRDSWVQAGDEAVAPVVRSTHFWTTRENVLGKLEAATVPADSGPQFLWLTIYTFRFDLQDGRNLVDALAARVGGRLQVVLPDQFFGLMRQDFLRTARDHLRSVEANPLEAFLFATTLASARIRLRDADAFLAAGDSGRAADAAFRGLEELRGIAATEALLLSIGVLLLAGLVAFLAARSRRPASGPPRKVRPEALVFVATGVAILVFTLREALSENFWTYPTILLGILVSVAYRPLRHLIDAAYPHRAPVAAALVFLVLSALAIRTTAAFPLAMIGALLALDTFLSRRSASSADVIAGVGMGTAIGFLGGFDLPTFAILAVLQVASAFLARGPPVADEPKARRNVIVPGFLIVLSLSGLSVAFYYSFSRRLGLEEDALTAMAGALLVLGPTLGILVRRALPKVPTRIAAVGGLAVSAALSGIILTLQGTLMTVLALLALFTAVSFAAMASLDEYADQGGDPRRALVMALLFLPLLVMFFRMPPIVYSLTIVALPEPIEYALYSPTVLLGAACLLLAVLVGLRGHGRTAVRKDYPEEGDGGAVHP
;
A
#
# COMPACT_ATOMS: atom_id res chain seq x y z
N MET A 1 -30.89 -50.02 10.65
CA MET A 1 -30.35 -50.34 9.31
C MET A 1 -31.11 -49.74 8.12
N ALA A 2 -32.41 -50.01 7.88
CA ALA A 2 -33.12 -49.42 6.73
C ALA A 2 -33.45 -47.91 6.90
N LEU A 3 -33.81 -47.49 8.12
CA LEU A 3 -34.08 -46.08 8.47
C LEU A 3 -32.80 -45.20 8.48
N GLU A 4 -31.66 -45.73 8.93
CA GLU A 4 -30.36 -45.01 8.86
C GLU A 4 -29.87 -44.81 7.42
N ARG A 5 -30.11 -45.80 6.53
CA ARG A 5 -29.77 -45.73 5.10
C ARG A 5 -30.61 -44.68 4.34
N ASP A 6 -31.85 -44.43 4.77
CA ASP A 6 -32.72 -43.44 4.13
C ASP A 6 -32.35 -42.00 4.59
N GLY A 7 -31.98 -41.84 5.87
CA GLY A 7 -31.43 -40.59 6.39
C GLY A 7 -30.11 -40.19 5.73
N THR A 8 -29.19 -41.14 5.52
CA THR A 8 -27.93 -40.88 4.79
C THR A 8 -28.16 -40.54 3.32
N ARG A 9 -29.11 -41.21 2.62
CA ARG A 9 -29.45 -40.87 1.23
C ARG A 9 -30.06 -39.48 1.08
N ARG A 10 -30.93 -39.07 2.01
CA ARG A 10 -31.49 -37.71 2.04
C ARG A 10 -30.40 -36.68 2.32
N ALA A 11 -29.52 -36.93 3.28
CA ALA A 11 -28.38 -36.05 3.57
C ALA A 11 -27.42 -35.91 2.36
N VAL A 12 -27.15 -37.00 1.63
CA VAL A 12 -26.32 -37.00 0.42
C VAL A 12 -26.97 -36.22 -0.72
N ARG A 13 -28.30 -36.34 -0.91
CA ARG A 13 -29.03 -35.52 -1.90
C ARG A 13 -29.03 -34.05 -1.51
N LEU A 14 -29.27 -33.74 -0.23
CA LEU A 14 -29.27 -32.36 0.27
C LEU A 14 -27.90 -31.71 0.11
N ALA A 15 -26.81 -32.44 0.44
CA ALA A 15 -25.44 -31.98 0.29
C ALA A 15 -25.07 -31.76 -1.20
N SER A 16 -25.48 -32.67 -2.09
CA SER A 16 -25.28 -32.51 -3.53
C SER A 16 -26.03 -31.29 -4.09
N VAL A 17 -27.27 -31.06 -3.65
CA VAL A 17 -28.08 -29.89 -4.08
C VAL A 17 -27.50 -28.59 -3.53
N LEU A 18 -27.04 -28.57 -2.27
CA LEU A 18 -26.33 -27.42 -1.69
C LEU A 18 -25.04 -27.13 -2.46
N LEU A 19 -24.28 -28.15 -2.85
CA LEU A 19 -23.04 -27.98 -3.60
C LEU A 19 -23.29 -27.40 -5.01
N VAL A 20 -24.32 -27.90 -5.71
CA VAL A 20 -24.73 -27.40 -7.03
C VAL A 20 -25.31 -25.98 -6.93
N GLY A 21 -26.09 -25.69 -5.88
CA GLY A 21 -26.61 -24.36 -5.60
C GLY A 21 -25.51 -23.35 -5.29
N LEU A 22 -24.50 -23.74 -4.51
CA LEU A 22 -23.32 -22.93 -4.26
C LEU A 22 -22.56 -22.67 -5.58
N PHE A 23 -22.40 -23.69 -6.42
CA PHE A 23 -21.74 -23.56 -7.73
C PHE A 23 -22.48 -22.58 -8.66
N LEU A 24 -23.81 -22.66 -8.72
CA LEU A 24 -24.65 -21.76 -9.50
C LEU A 24 -24.64 -20.32 -8.96
N LEU A 25 -24.73 -20.14 -7.64
CA LEU A 25 -24.63 -18.83 -6.99
C LEU A 25 -23.29 -18.16 -7.33
N VAL A 26 -22.20 -18.92 -7.28
CA VAL A 26 -20.87 -18.47 -7.67
C VAL A 26 -20.81 -18.09 -9.15
N LEU A 27 -21.45 -18.86 -10.03
CA LEU A 27 -21.51 -18.59 -11.47
C LEU A 27 -22.29 -17.29 -11.76
N VAL A 28 -23.39 -17.06 -11.06
CA VAL A 28 -24.21 -15.85 -11.16
C VAL A 28 -23.50 -14.63 -10.58
N ALA A 29 -22.88 -14.75 -9.41
CA ALA A 29 -22.06 -13.68 -8.82
C ALA A 29 -20.90 -13.29 -9.74
N ASN A 30 -20.25 -14.26 -10.40
CA ASN A 30 -19.22 -14.01 -11.41
C ASN A 30 -19.74 -13.28 -12.65
N ALA A 31 -20.97 -13.56 -13.10
CA ALA A 31 -21.57 -12.88 -14.24
C ALA A 31 -22.04 -11.45 -13.93
N LEU A 32 -22.38 -11.16 -12.67
CA LEU A 32 -22.91 -9.86 -12.25
C LEU A 32 -21.83 -8.89 -11.72
N TRP A 33 -20.69 -9.38 -11.23
CA TRP A 33 -19.63 -8.56 -10.62
C TRP A 33 -18.61 -8.03 -11.62
N VAL A 34 -18.43 -8.71 -12.77
CA VAL A 34 -17.53 -8.26 -13.85
C VAL A 34 -18.37 -7.69 -14.98
N LEU A 35 -18.87 -6.48 -14.78
CA LEU A 35 -18.87 -5.54 -15.87
C LEU A 35 -17.73 -4.56 -15.54
N PRO A 36 -16.60 -4.60 -16.27
CA PRO A 36 -15.74 -3.42 -16.35
C PRO A 36 -16.66 -2.23 -16.61
N SER A 37 -16.37 -1.05 -16.04
CA SER A 37 -16.92 0.18 -16.62
C SER A 37 -16.69 0.04 -18.13
N PRO A 38 -17.74 0.01 -18.97
CA PRO A 38 -17.52 -0.12 -20.39
C PRO A 38 -16.52 0.98 -20.75
N THR A 39 -15.42 0.59 -21.38
CA THR A 39 -14.48 1.55 -21.98
C THR A 39 -15.25 2.25 -23.08
N SER A 40 -16.03 3.25 -22.68
CA SER A 40 -16.72 4.12 -23.59
C SER A 40 -15.64 5.00 -24.17
N ILE A 41 -15.17 4.61 -25.35
CA ILE A 41 -14.34 5.41 -26.25
C ILE A 41 -15.01 6.78 -26.55
N ASN A 42 -16.27 6.97 -26.13
CA ASN A 42 -17.11 8.14 -26.41
C ASN A 42 -17.33 9.08 -25.20
N GLN A 43 -16.71 8.87 -24.03
CA GLN A 43 -16.74 9.91 -22.99
C GLN A 43 -16.00 11.17 -23.49
N PRO A 44 -16.60 12.37 -23.42
CA PRO A 44 -15.90 13.60 -23.75
C PRO A 44 -14.68 13.80 -22.85
N ARG A 45 -13.63 14.43 -23.38
CA ARG A 45 -12.38 14.72 -22.67
C ARG A 45 -12.08 16.21 -22.74
N MET A 46 -11.75 16.81 -21.61
CA MET A 46 -11.20 18.17 -21.58
C MET A 46 -9.78 18.16 -22.18
N PRO A 47 -9.50 18.97 -23.22
CA PRO A 47 -8.14 19.06 -23.76
C PRO A 47 -7.17 19.55 -22.68
N PRO A 48 -5.94 19.00 -22.60
CA PRO A 48 -4.98 19.36 -21.55
C PRO A 48 -4.45 20.80 -21.65
N THR A 49 -4.75 21.50 -22.75
CA THR A 49 -4.38 22.91 -22.94
C THR A 49 -5.44 23.88 -22.41
N VAL A 50 -6.65 23.40 -22.06
CA VAL A 50 -7.76 24.22 -21.58
C VAL A 50 -7.70 24.33 -20.06
N SER A 51 -7.87 25.54 -19.53
CA SER A 51 -8.04 25.73 -18.08
C SER A 51 -9.44 25.30 -17.64
N PRO A 52 -9.57 24.53 -16.55
CA PRO A 52 -10.88 24.16 -16.02
C PRO A 52 -11.56 25.29 -15.27
N PHE A 53 -10.81 26.33 -14.87
CA PHE A 53 -11.25 27.38 -13.96
C PHE A 53 -11.59 28.66 -14.73
N PRO A 54 -12.84 29.16 -14.66
CA PRO A 54 -13.21 30.39 -15.34
C PRO A 54 -12.46 31.59 -14.77
N GLN A 55 -12.24 32.62 -15.60
CA GLN A 55 -11.66 33.88 -15.18
C GLN A 55 -12.79 34.85 -14.79
N PHE A 56 -12.77 35.32 -13.54
CA PHE A 56 -13.69 36.36 -13.08
C PHE A 56 -13.06 37.75 -13.25
N ARG A 57 -13.91 38.77 -13.41
CA ARG A 57 -13.48 40.17 -13.56
C ARG A 57 -13.67 40.90 -12.24
N MET A 58 -12.61 41.55 -11.76
CA MET A 58 -12.69 42.38 -10.56
C MET A 58 -13.62 43.58 -10.74
N GLY A 59 -14.41 43.85 -9.71
CA GLY A 59 -15.14 45.11 -9.53
C GLY A 59 -14.22 46.26 -9.12
N PRO A 60 -14.69 47.51 -9.22
CA PRO A 60 -13.92 48.68 -8.80
C PRO A 60 -13.75 48.74 -7.27
N ILE A 61 -14.70 48.19 -6.51
CA ILE A 61 -14.68 48.14 -5.04
C ILE A 61 -15.12 46.75 -4.60
N LEU A 62 -14.36 46.17 -3.67
CA LEU A 62 -14.72 44.94 -2.99
C LEU A 62 -15.45 45.27 -1.68
N HIS A 63 -16.75 45.03 -1.63
CA HIS A 63 -17.55 45.18 -0.41
C HIS A 63 -17.29 44.03 0.54
N VAL A 64 -16.83 44.36 1.74
CA VAL A 64 -16.39 43.40 2.76
C VAL A 64 -17.48 43.27 3.81
N VAL A 65 -18.05 42.06 3.91
CA VAL A 65 -19.05 41.71 4.93
C VAL A 65 -18.41 40.80 5.95
N THR A 66 -18.36 41.26 7.20
CA THR A 66 -17.94 40.41 8.31
C THR A 66 -19.08 39.49 8.72
N LEU A 67 -18.84 38.17 8.67
CA LEU A 67 -19.79 37.17 9.18
C LEU A 67 -19.43 36.77 10.60
N ASP A 68 -20.47 36.54 11.41
CA ASP A 68 -20.28 35.98 12.75
C ASP A 68 -19.67 34.58 12.66
N ALA A 69 -18.66 34.31 13.49
CA ALA A 69 -18.02 32.99 13.62
C ALA A 69 -19.07 31.91 13.93
N ASP A 70 -20.09 32.25 14.71
CA ASP A 70 -21.10 31.32 15.21
C ASP A 70 -22.41 31.38 14.39
N ALA A 71 -22.39 32.04 13.23
CA ALA A 71 -23.52 32.11 12.32
C ALA A 71 -24.03 30.69 11.97
N ASN A 72 -25.35 30.50 11.98
CA ASN A 72 -25.95 29.23 11.61
C ASN A 72 -25.73 28.91 10.12
N ILE A 73 -25.92 27.65 9.74
CA ILE A 73 -25.69 27.19 8.36
C ILE A 73 -26.56 27.96 7.35
N SER A 74 -27.82 28.29 7.70
CA SER A 74 -28.72 29.08 6.83
C SER A 74 -28.13 30.46 6.49
N THR A 75 -27.57 31.17 7.48
CA THR A 75 -26.94 32.47 7.27
C THR A 75 -25.67 32.35 6.42
N ARG A 76 -24.85 31.34 6.70
CA ARG A 76 -23.61 31.08 5.93
C ARG A 76 -23.93 30.78 4.47
N LEU A 77 -24.87 29.88 4.20
CA LEU A 77 -25.29 29.51 2.84
C LEU A 77 -25.97 30.66 2.10
N LEU A 78 -26.76 31.49 2.79
CA LEU A 78 -27.34 32.72 2.24
C LEU A 78 -26.23 33.62 1.73
N MET A 79 -25.23 33.89 2.56
CA MET A 79 -24.18 34.85 2.21
C MET A 79 -23.20 34.30 1.18
N THR A 80 -22.83 33.01 1.23
CA THR A 80 -21.97 32.42 0.19
C THR A 80 -22.68 32.28 -1.15
N SER A 81 -23.98 31.94 -1.18
CA SER A 81 -24.72 31.90 -2.44
C SER A 81 -24.92 33.30 -3.04
N LEU A 82 -25.18 34.32 -2.20
CA LEU A 82 -25.21 35.72 -2.64
C LEU A 82 -23.85 36.13 -3.22
N GLN A 83 -22.75 35.82 -2.52
CA GLN A 83 -21.40 36.08 -3.01
C GLN A 83 -21.14 35.41 -4.36
N GLY A 84 -21.47 34.13 -4.51
CA GLY A 84 -21.29 33.41 -5.76
C GLY A 84 -22.09 34.02 -6.92
N ILE A 85 -23.31 34.50 -6.67
CA ILE A 85 -24.14 35.16 -7.68
C ILE A 85 -23.54 36.52 -8.09
N VAL A 86 -23.16 37.34 -7.11
CA VAL A 86 -22.56 38.66 -7.36
C VAL A 86 -21.25 38.51 -8.13
N ASN A 87 -20.34 37.69 -7.61
CA ASN A 87 -18.98 37.56 -8.13
C ASN A 87 -18.91 36.85 -9.49
N ARG A 88 -19.92 36.05 -9.85
CA ARG A 88 -20.04 35.47 -11.19
C ARG A 88 -20.13 36.53 -12.28
N GLU A 89 -20.84 37.63 -12.03
CA GLU A 89 -20.97 38.73 -12.98
C GLU A 89 -19.76 39.66 -12.91
N GLN A 90 -19.42 40.08 -11.69
CA GLN A 90 -18.29 40.94 -11.38
C GLN A 90 -17.93 40.78 -9.90
N VAL A 91 -16.65 40.59 -9.58
CA VAL A 91 -16.18 40.32 -8.22
C VAL A 91 -16.26 41.58 -7.37
N GLU A 92 -17.30 41.66 -6.54
CA GLU A 92 -17.60 42.85 -5.73
C GLU A 92 -17.95 42.51 -4.27
N LEU A 93 -18.14 41.23 -3.92
CA LEU A 93 -18.48 40.82 -2.56
C LEU A 93 -17.41 39.89 -1.98
N TYR A 94 -16.92 40.23 -0.78
CA TYR A 94 -15.97 39.46 0.01
C TYR A 94 -16.55 39.17 1.39
N LEU A 95 -16.41 37.93 1.85
CA LEU A 95 -16.84 37.51 3.17
C LEU A 95 -15.62 37.43 4.09
N ASP A 96 -15.56 38.33 5.05
CA ASP A 96 -14.57 38.31 6.13
C ASP A 96 -15.12 37.43 7.26
N VAL A 97 -14.61 36.22 7.34
CA VAL A 97 -15.05 35.21 8.30
C VAL A 97 -13.91 34.86 9.25
N PRO A 98 -14.09 35.05 10.57
CA PRO A 98 -13.12 34.60 11.56
C PRO A 98 -13.17 33.08 11.74
N LYS A 99 -12.07 32.48 12.23
CA LYS A 99 -11.94 31.04 12.55
C LYS A 99 -12.17 30.07 11.38
N VAL A 100 -11.94 30.50 10.14
CA VAL A 100 -11.91 29.63 8.95
C VAL A 100 -10.50 29.56 8.38
N ALA A 101 -10.25 28.59 7.49
CA ALA A 101 -8.96 28.46 6.81
C ALA A 101 -8.60 29.75 6.04
N GLY A 102 -7.31 30.05 5.96
CA GLY A 102 -6.76 31.17 5.20
C GLY A 102 -6.75 32.52 5.91
N ASN A 103 -7.40 32.66 7.07
CA ASN A 103 -7.58 33.93 7.79
C ASN A 103 -7.99 35.07 6.83
N THR A 104 -9.29 35.15 6.56
CA THR A 104 -9.85 36.05 5.54
C THR A 104 -9.46 37.52 5.75
N SER A 105 -9.41 38.03 6.99
CA SER A 105 -8.97 39.40 7.25
C SER A 105 -7.49 39.64 6.87
N ARG A 106 -6.62 38.67 7.14
CA ARG A 106 -5.21 38.70 6.71
C ARG A 106 -5.09 38.62 5.20
N THR A 107 -5.87 37.73 4.58
CA THR A 107 -5.92 37.60 3.13
C THR A 107 -6.35 38.91 2.48
N LEU A 108 -7.43 39.55 2.95
CA LEU A 108 -7.89 40.85 2.46
C LEU A 108 -6.79 41.93 2.56
N SER A 109 -6.06 41.97 3.67
CA SER A 109 -4.93 42.89 3.85
C SER A 109 -3.82 42.63 2.82
N PHE A 110 -3.52 41.36 2.55
CA PHE A 110 -2.59 40.96 1.50
C PHE A 110 -3.09 41.40 0.11
N LEU A 111 -4.37 41.15 -0.20
CA LEU A 111 -4.98 41.55 -1.48
C LEU A 111 -4.86 43.06 -1.73
N SER A 112 -5.11 43.86 -0.71
CA SER A 112 -4.97 45.32 -0.79
C SER A 112 -3.52 45.73 -1.06
N SER A 113 -2.56 45.16 -0.32
CA SER A 113 -1.15 45.52 -0.44
C SER A 113 -0.48 45.04 -1.74
N ARG A 114 -0.82 43.82 -2.22
CA ARG A 114 -0.14 43.15 -3.34
C ARG A 114 -0.81 43.40 -4.69
N TYR A 115 -2.14 43.51 -4.72
CA TYR A 115 -2.91 43.66 -5.97
C TYR A 115 -3.68 44.99 -6.05
N ASN A 116 -3.44 45.90 -5.10
CA ASN A 116 -4.09 47.22 -5.06
C ASN A 116 -5.63 47.12 -5.05
N VAL A 117 -6.18 46.09 -4.38
CA VAL A 117 -7.62 45.92 -4.23
C VAL A 117 -8.18 46.99 -3.30
N SER A 118 -9.10 47.80 -3.83
CA SER A 118 -9.87 48.76 -3.05
C SER A 118 -11.06 48.06 -2.40
N SER A 119 -11.23 48.24 -1.08
CA SER A 119 -12.30 47.59 -0.32
C SER A 119 -13.06 48.56 0.57
N ALA A 120 -14.34 48.30 0.78
CA ALA A 120 -15.19 49.06 1.70
C ALA A 120 -16.03 48.13 2.57
N SER A 121 -16.12 48.40 3.88
CA SER A 121 -16.93 47.60 4.80
C SER A 121 -18.42 47.78 4.53
N MET A 122 -19.18 46.70 4.63
CA MET A 122 -20.62 46.66 4.46
C MET A 122 -21.26 45.75 5.51
N THR A 123 -22.45 46.10 6.00
CA THR A 123 -23.18 45.19 6.90
C THR A 123 -23.76 44.03 6.11
N LEU A 124 -23.96 42.87 6.76
CA LEU A 124 -24.60 41.70 6.15
C LEU A 124 -25.93 42.08 5.48
N VAL A 125 -26.73 42.82 6.23
CA VAL A 125 -28.05 43.29 5.80
C VAL A 125 -27.94 44.30 4.66
N GLY A 126 -26.98 45.22 4.72
CA GLY A 126 -26.71 46.18 3.66
C GLY A 126 -26.26 45.52 2.35
N ALA A 127 -25.51 44.42 2.41
CA ALA A 127 -25.13 43.65 1.23
C ALA A 127 -26.33 42.96 0.58
N ILE A 128 -27.23 42.39 1.39
CA ILE A 128 -28.49 41.81 0.88
C ILE A 128 -29.32 42.87 0.15
N ASP A 129 -29.45 44.07 0.73
CA ASP A 129 -30.21 45.16 0.12
C ASP A 129 -29.52 45.69 -1.17
N ALA A 130 -28.21 45.91 -1.12
CA ALA A 130 -27.43 46.45 -2.24
C ALA A 130 -27.43 45.51 -3.46
N TYR A 131 -27.47 44.21 -3.23
CA TYR A 131 -27.43 43.19 -4.27
C TYR A 131 -28.76 42.48 -4.51
N ALA A 132 -29.88 42.96 -3.94
CA ALA A 132 -31.20 42.32 -4.07
C ALA A 132 -31.67 42.14 -5.53
N ASN A 133 -31.12 42.92 -6.47
CA ASN A 133 -31.44 42.84 -7.90
C ASN A 133 -30.61 41.82 -8.69
N ARG A 134 -29.56 41.23 -8.10
CA ARG A 134 -28.73 40.21 -8.78
C ARG A 134 -29.40 38.82 -8.76
N PRO A 135 -29.94 38.35 -7.63
CA PRO A 135 -30.69 37.10 -7.59
C PRO A 135 -32.10 37.25 -8.16
N THR A 136 -32.66 36.17 -8.70
CA THR A 136 -34.04 36.15 -9.25
C THR A 136 -35.06 35.57 -8.27
N GLY A 137 -34.61 34.98 -7.17
CA GLY A 137 -35.49 34.43 -6.14
C GLY A 137 -34.75 33.65 -5.04
N ILE A 138 -35.51 32.90 -4.26
CA ILE A 138 -35.03 32.13 -3.09
C ILE A 138 -35.15 30.63 -3.36
N VAL A 139 -34.13 29.87 -2.98
CA VAL A 139 -34.09 28.41 -3.04
C VAL A 139 -33.94 27.88 -1.61
N VAL A 140 -34.89 27.05 -1.18
CA VAL A 140 -34.98 26.58 0.21
C VAL A 140 -34.49 25.13 0.31
N PHE A 141 -33.47 24.88 1.13
CA PHE A 141 -33.02 23.53 1.47
C PHE A 141 -33.74 23.00 2.71
N ASP A 142 -33.77 21.68 2.86
CA ASP A 142 -34.36 20.99 4.00
C ASP A 142 -33.28 20.51 4.97
N SER A 143 -33.18 21.15 6.14
CA SER A 143 -32.19 20.80 7.18
C SER A 143 -32.30 19.37 7.71
N THR A 144 -33.43 18.68 7.50
CA THR A 144 -33.63 17.27 7.91
C THR A 144 -33.13 16.27 6.86
N ARG A 145 -32.78 16.76 5.66
CA ARG A 145 -32.34 15.99 4.50
C ARG A 145 -30.99 16.52 4.02
N PRO A 146 -29.85 15.96 4.47
CA PRO A 146 -28.53 16.49 4.17
C PRO A 146 -28.25 16.69 2.67
N GLU A 147 -28.67 15.75 1.82
CA GLU A 147 -28.50 15.84 0.37
C GLU A 147 -29.19 17.08 -0.25
N SER A 148 -30.22 17.61 0.41
CA SER A 148 -30.96 18.77 -0.09
C SER A 148 -30.08 20.02 -0.22
N VAL A 149 -29.02 20.14 0.59
CA VAL A 149 -28.11 21.30 0.54
C VAL A 149 -27.35 21.33 -0.79
N ASP A 150 -26.86 20.19 -1.27
CA ASP A 150 -26.12 20.10 -2.54
C ASP A 150 -27.06 20.24 -3.74
N ILE A 151 -28.22 19.60 -3.69
CA ILE A 151 -29.27 19.74 -4.71
C ILE A 151 -29.71 21.21 -4.82
N ALA A 152 -30.02 21.84 -3.68
CA ALA A 152 -30.43 23.24 -3.63
C ALA A 152 -29.30 24.19 -4.04
N THR A 153 -28.03 23.86 -3.76
CA THR A 153 -26.87 24.62 -4.26
C THR A 153 -26.83 24.62 -5.79
N MET A 154 -27.01 23.47 -6.43
CA MET A 154 -27.05 23.37 -7.89
C MET A 154 -28.24 24.13 -8.48
N ILE A 155 -29.44 23.99 -7.89
CA ILE A 155 -30.64 24.72 -8.32
C ILE A 155 -30.46 26.24 -8.16
N ALA A 156 -29.92 26.69 -7.03
CA ALA A 156 -29.58 28.09 -6.77
C ALA A 156 -28.60 28.64 -7.81
N ALA A 157 -27.54 27.89 -8.13
CA ALA A 157 -26.55 28.28 -9.11
C ALA A 157 -27.16 28.45 -10.52
N GLN A 158 -28.07 27.56 -10.93
CA GLN A 158 -28.71 27.59 -12.24
C GLN A 158 -29.78 28.66 -12.35
N LYS A 159 -30.60 28.83 -11.31
CA LYS A 159 -31.70 29.81 -11.29
C LYS A 159 -31.29 31.19 -10.80
N ASN A 160 -30.01 31.43 -10.49
CA ASN A 160 -29.54 32.65 -9.83
C ASN A 160 -30.34 32.93 -8.55
N GLY A 161 -30.55 31.91 -7.72
CA GLY A 161 -31.35 32.00 -6.49
C GLY A 161 -30.48 32.05 -5.24
N ILE A 162 -30.92 32.75 -4.20
CA ILE A 162 -30.26 32.75 -2.89
C ILE A 162 -30.64 31.46 -2.14
N LEU A 163 -29.64 30.72 -1.65
CA LEU A 163 -29.81 29.49 -0.91
C LEU A 163 -30.03 29.76 0.58
N VAL A 164 -31.17 29.35 1.14
CA VAL A 164 -31.47 29.57 2.58
C VAL A 164 -32.20 28.39 3.20
N GLY A 165 -32.15 28.28 4.53
CA GLY A 165 -33.01 27.37 5.28
C GLY A 165 -34.38 27.97 5.53
N SER A 166 -35.37 27.13 5.83
CA SER A 166 -36.76 27.56 6.07
C SER A 166 -36.90 28.63 7.16
N ASP A 167 -35.95 28.69 8.10
CA ASP A 167 -35.86 29.67 9.19
C ASP A 167 -35.68 31.12 8.72
N LEU A 168 -35.09 31.35 7.54
CA LEU A 168 -34.79 32.69 7.02
C LEU A 168 -35.69 33.13 5.85
N VAL A 169 -36.54 32.25 5.31
CA VAL A 169 -37.33 32.52 4.09
C VAL A 169 -38.26 33.71 4.27
N ALA A 170 -39.12 33.69 5.29
CA ALA A 170 -40.11 34.74 5.50
C ALA A 170 -39.47 36.12 5.68
N TRP A 171 -38.35 36.18 6.42
CA TRP A 171 -37.58 37.39 6.62
C TRP A 171 -36.97 37.89 5.31
N LEU A 172 -36.34 37.01 4.52
CA LEU A 172 -35.70 37.39 3.26
C LEU A 172 -36.73 37.86 2.22
N GLN A 173 -37.88 37.18 2.12
CA GLN A 173 -38.99 37.59 1.25
C GLN A 173 -39.53 38.97 1.62
N ALA A 174 -39.80 39.21 2.91
CA ALA A 174 -40.32 40.49 3.38
C ALA A 174 -39.35 41.65 3.10
N ARG A 175 -38.04 41.37 3.11
CA ARG A 175 -36.99 42.38 2.89
C ARG A 175 -36.72 42.67 1.41
N THR A 176 -36.62 41.63 0.59
CA THR A 176 -36.14 41.73 -0.80
C THR A 176 -37.25 41.70 -1.84
N GLY A 177 -38.45 41.21 -1.46
CA GLY A 177 -39.53 40.94 -2.40
C GLY A 177 -39.28 39.74 -3.33
N LEU A 178 -38.20 38.97 -3.11
CA LEU A 178 -37.84 37.83 -3.94
C LEU A 178 -38.85 36.67 -3.80
N PRO A 179 -39.30 36.05 -4.92
CA PRO A 179 -40.17 34.88 -4.86
C PRO A 179 -39.39 33.61 -4.47
N VAL A 180 -40.07 32.64 -3.87
CA VAL A 180 -39.51 31.29 -3.68
C VAL A 180 -39.57 30.54 -5.02
N LEU A 181 -38.40 30.18 -5.57
CA LEU A 181 -38.25 29.48 -6.85
C LEU A 181 -38.27 27.96 -6.70
N PHE A 182 -37.91 27.48 -5.52
CA PHE A 182 -37.84 26.08 -5.17
C PHE A 182 -37.79 25.93 -3.65
N ASP A 183 -38.55 24.98 -3.11
CA ASP A 183 -38.47 24.55 -1.72
C ASP A 183 -38.41 23.01 -1.71
N TYR A 184 -37.29 22.48 -1.23
CA TYR A 184 -37.01 21.04 -1.27
C TYR A 184 -38.08 20.23 -0.56
N ALA A 185 -38.46 20.63 0.67
CA ALA A 185 -39.37 19.87 1.53
C ALA A 185 -40.79 19.78 0.97
N SER A 186 -41.23 20.81 0.24
CA SER A 186 -42.55 20.86 -0.40
C SER A 186 -42.58 20.29 -1.83
N SER A 187 -41.42 19.93 -2.38
CA SER A 187 -41.29 19.44 -3.77
C SER A 187 -41.36 17.93 -3.88
N ASP A 188 -41.43 17.43 -5.12
CA ASP A 188 -41.36 15.99 -5.42
C ASP A 188 -39.98 15.37 -5.08
N TRP A 189 -38.93 16.18 -4.87
CA TRP A 189 -37.61 15.72 -4.44
C TRP A 189 -37.61 15.13 -3.03
N ALA A 190 -38.48 15.62 -2.12
CA ALA A 190 -38.56 15.13 -0.75
C ALA A 190 -38.93 13.63 -0.64
N SER A 191 -39.57 13.10 -1.70
CA SER A 191 -39.95 11.68 -1.77
C SER A 191 -38.82 10.74 -2.17
N LEU A 192 -37.71 11.28 -2.71
CA LEU A 192 -36.57 10.51 -3.16
C LEU A 192 -35.63 10.21 -1.99
N ASP A 193 -34.95 9.06 -2.03
CA ASP A 193 -33.75 8.88 -1.20
C ASP A 193 -32.55 9.64 -1.80
N ALA A 194 -31.42 9.67 -1.10
CA ALA A 194 -30.24 10.42 -1.54
C ALA A 194 -29.69 9.95 -2.90
N ILE A 195 -29.64 8.63 -3.14
CA ILE A 195 -29.14 8.08 -4.41
C ILE A 195 -30.08 8.48 -5.55
N ALA A 196 -31.39 8.32 -5.38
CA ALA A 196 -32.39 8.69 -6.37
C ALA A 196 -32.43 10.20 -6.63
N ALA A 197 -32.19 11.03 -5.60
CA ALA A 197 -32.06 12.48 -5.74
C ALA A 197 -30.86 12.84 -6.63
N PHE A 198 -29.68 12.28 -6.38
CA PHE A 198 -28.51 12.54 -7.23
C PHE A 198 -28.63 11.91 -8.63
N ASP A 199 -29.25 10.75 -8.78
CA ASP A 199 -29.55 10.17 -10.10
C ASP A 199 -30.50 11.09 -10.90
N ARG A 200 -31.44 11.78 -10.23
CA ARG A 200 -32.27 12.81 -10.85
C ARG A 200 -31.47 14.07 -11.16
N ALA A 201 -30.64 14.55 -10.24
CA ALA A 201 -29.77 15.71 -10.47
C ALA A 201 -28.86 15.49 -11.68
N LEU A 202 -28.32 14.28 -11.86
CA LEU A 202 -27.49 13.94 -13.00
C LEU A 202 -28.26 13.99 -14.34
N ARG A 203 -29.57 13.72 -14.34
CA ARG A 203 -30.41 13.87 -15.53
C ARG A 203 -30.86 15.31 -15.77
N ASP A 204 -31.29 15.99 -14.72
CA ASP A 204 -32.07 17.23 -14.82
C ASP A 204 -31.18 18.48 -14.65
N LEU A 205 -30.13 18.40 -13.83
CA LEU A 205 -29.28 19.55 -13.47
C LEU A 205 -27.91 19.50 -14.15
N TYR A 206 -27.30 18.33 -14.29
CA TYR A 206 -25.96 18.23 -14.90
C TYR A 206 -25.87 18.82 -16.32
N PRO A 207 -26.85 18.67 -17.24
CA PRO A 207 -26.76 19.23 -18.59
C PRO A 207 -26.57 20.75 -18.66
N SER A 208 -26.90 21.48 -17.59
CA SER A 208 -26.73 22.94 -17.48
C SER A 208 -25.61 23.34 -16.50
N SER A 209 -24.82 22.37 -16.03
CA SER A 209 -23.69 22.59 -15.12
C SER A 209 -22.38 22.80 -15.90
N ALA A 210 -21.33 23.27 -15.21
CA ALA A 210 -20.00 23.34 -15.80
C ALA A 210 -19.53 21.95 -16.27
N THR A 211 -18.99 21.87 -17.48
CA THR A 211 -18.44 20.63 -18.06
C THR A 211 -16.96 20.43 -17.75
N THR A 212 -16.29 21.42 -17.17
CA THR A 212 -14.86 21.40 -16.83
C THR A 212 -14.59 21.23 -15.34
N LEU A 213 -15.64 21.16 -14.51
CA LEU A 213 -15.54 21.07 -13.06
C LEU A 213 -16.57 20.08 -12.51
N LEU A 214 -16.14 19.30 -11.53
CA LEU A 214 -16.99 18.47 -10.69
C LEU A 214 -16.68 18.78 -9.23
N ALA A 215 -17.62 18.57 -8.32
CA ALA A 215 -17.35 18.69 -6.88
C ALA A 215 -17.90 17.53 -6.08
N ILE A 216 -17.09 17.02 -5.16
CA ILE A 216 -17.53 16.16 -4.06
C ILE A 216 -17.48 16.96 -2.76
N LEU A 217 -18.61 17.09 -2.07
CA LEU A 217 -18.68 18.02 -0.95
C LEU A 217 -19.69 17.57 0.12
N PRO A 218 -19.25 17.28 1.36
CA PRO A 218 -20.16 17.05 2.46
C PRO A 218 -21.15 18.23 2.62
N PRO A 219 -22.45 17.97 2.80
CA PRO A 219 -23.48 19.02 2.86
C PRO A 219 -23.22 20.15 3.86
N ASP A 220 -22.52 19.88 4.96
CA ASP A 220 -22.19 20.84 6.02
C ASP A 220 -21.04 21.80 5.64
N ARG A 221 -20.29 21.51 4.57
CA ARG A 221 -19.20 22.36 4.07
C ARG A 221 -19.77 23.50 3.25
N TRP A 222 -19.58 24.73 3.73
CA TRP A 222 -20.20 25.93 3.16
C TRP A 222 -19.18 26.88 2.50
N ALA A 223 -17.90 26.83 2.90
CA ALA A 223 -16.90 27.84 2.55
C ALA A 223 -16.67 27.98 1.04
N ILE A 224 -16.50 26.87 0.33
CA ILE A 224 -16.27 26.83 -1.13
C ILE A 224 -17.53 27.16 -1.96
N ARG A 225 -18.71 27.24 -1.35
CA ARG A 225 -19.98 27.32 -2.11
C ARG A 225 -20.16 28.63 -2.86
N ASP A 226 -19.44 29.69 -2.51
CA ASP A 226 -19.38 30.91 -3.33
C ASP A 226 -18.87 30.59 -4.74
N TYR A 227 -17.79 29.81 -4.83
CA TYR A 227 -17.19 29.41 -6.09
C TYR A 227 -18.05 28.38 -6.83
N LEU A 228 -18.55 27.34 -6.13
CA LEU A 228 -19.39 26.32 -6.77
C LEU A 228 -20.69 26.92 -7.34
N VAL A 229 -21.27 27.89 -6.62
CA VAL A 229 -22.37 28.70 -7.16
C VAL A 229 -21.84 29.49 -8.34
N ALA A 230 -20.81 30.31 -8.21
CA ALA A 230 -20.31 31.17 -9.29
C ALA A 230 -20.02 30.40 -10.60
N THR A 231 -19.44 29.20 -10.52
CA THR A 231 -19.09 28.38 -11.69
C THR A 231 -20.23 27.49 -12.19
N ARG A 232 -21.33 27.35 -11.44
CA ARG A 232 -22.41 26.37 -11.69
C ARG A 232 -21.87 24.93 -11.74
N THR A 233 -21.00 24.60 -10.80
CA THR A 233 -20.42 23.25 -10.70
C THR A 233 -21.46 22.23 -10.25
N PHE A 234 -21.43 21.03 -10.84
CA PHE A 234 -22.23 19.91 -10.35
C PHE A 234 -21.64 19.38 -9.03
N VAL A 235 -22.47 19.29 -7.98
CA VAL A 235 -22.04 18.91 -6.63
C VAL A 235 -22.72 17.60 -6.24
N PHE A 236 -21.96 16.66 -5.70
CA PHE A 236 -22.50 15.42 -5.15
C PHE A 236 -21.79 15.01 -3.87
N TYR A 237 -22.42 14.12 -3.09
CA TYR A 237 -21.77 13.52 -1.93
C TYR A 237 -22.34 12.16 -1.61
N PHE A 238 -21.44 11.18 -1.48
CA PHE A 238 -21.70 9.88 -0.90
C PHE A 238 -20.53 9.49 0.00
N PRO A 239 -20.76 8.70 1.07
CA PRO A 239 -19.66 8.06 1.80
C PRO A 239 -18.79 7.23 0.84
N GLN A 240 -17.49 7.15 1.13
CA GLN A 240 -16.50 6.44 0.32
C GLN A 240 -15.88 5.29 1.14
N GLY A 241 -15.08 4.43 0.51
CA GLY A 241 -14.31 3.37 1.18
C GLY A 241 -15.12 2.52 2.16
N ALA A 242 -14.60 2.30 3.36
CA ALA A 242 -15.22 1.49 4.41
C ALA A 242 -16.53 2.09 4.96
N LEU A 243 -16.77 3.39 4.73
CA LEU A 243 -18.02 4.06 5.10
C LEU A 243 -19.12 3.89 4.04
N ALA A 244 -18.79 3.45 2.82
CA ALA A 244 -19.71 3.32 1.70
C ALA A 244 -20.46 1.98 1.68
N THR A 245 -21.74 2.02 1.32
CA THR A 245 -22.44 0.81 0.86
C THR A 245 -22.06 0.49 -0.60
N PRO A 246 -22.29 -0.74 -1.09
CA PRO A 246 -22.11 -1.05 -2.51
C PRO A 246 -22.95 -0.14 -3.44
N PHE A 247 -24.10 0.35 -2.96
CA PHE A 247 -24.96 1.25 -3.73
C PHE A 247 -24.39 2.67 -3.82
N ASP A 248 -23.78 3.18 -2.74
CA ASP A 248 -23.08 4.47 -2.71
C ASP A 248 -21.88 4.48 -3.67
N ALA A 249 -21.08 3.41 -3.64
CA ALA A 249 -19.94 3.24 -4.55
C ALA A 249 -20.41 3.17 -6.01
N ALA A 250 -21.50 2.45 -6.29
CA ALA A 250 -22.09 2.39 -7.62
C ALA A 250 -22.66 3.75 -8.08
N ALA A 251 -23.28 4.52 -7.18
CA ALA A 251 -23.80 5.87 -7.48
C ALA A 251 -22.67 6.85 -7.78
N THR A 252 -21.61 6.84 -6.97
CA THR A 252 -20.38 7.61 -7.21
C THR A 252 -19.81 7.30 -8.59
N ARG A 253 -19.65 6.01 -8.94
CA ARG A 253 -19.15 5.60 -10.26
C ARG A 253 -20.04 6.09 -11.39
N ARG A 254 -21.38 6.06 -11.27
CA ARG A 254 -22.28 6.59 -12.30
C ARG A 254 -22.04 8.08 -12.58
N ILE A 255 -21.86 8.88 -11.53
CA ILE A 255 -21.59 10.33 -11.67
C ILE A 255 -20.23 10.57 -12.33
N LEU A 256 -19.18 9.87 -11.87
CA LEU A 256 -17.84 9.97 -12.46
C LEU A 256 -17.84 9.54 -13.94
N HIS A 257 -18.62 8.52 -14.29
CA HIS A 257 -18.71 8.03 -15.66
C HIS A 257 -19.52 8.94 -16.59
N ALA A 258 -20.49 9.68 -16.06
CA ALA A 258 -21.33 10.61 -16.84
C ALA A 258 -20.64 11.96 -17.15
N THR A 259 -19.52 12.25 -16.49
CA THR A 259 -18.80 13.52 -16.56
C THR A 259 -17.51 13.40 -17.38
N PRO A 260 -17.07 14.46 -18.10
CA PRO A 260 -15.88 14.43 -18.94
C PRO A 260 -14.63 13.94 -18.24
N ARG A 261 -13.74 13.28 -18.99
CA ARG A 261 -12.40 12.92 -18.53
C ARG A 261 -11.48 14.14 -18.53
N GLY A 262 -10.43 14.12 -17.72
CA GLY A 262 -9.43 15.19 -17.63
C GLY A 262 -9.85 16.39 -16.80
N ILE A 263 -11.02 16.36 -16.14
CA ILE A 263 -11.50 17.46 -15.29
C ILE A 263 -11.08 17.26 -13.83
N PRO A 264 -10.81 18.36 -13.08
CA PRO A 264 -10.66 18.31 -11.63
C PRO A 264 -11.98 18.02 -10.92
N ILE A 265 -11.87 17.33 -9.79
CA ILE A 265 -12.92 17.18 -8.78
C ILE A 265 -12.54 18.04 -7.57
N LEU A 266 -13.29 19.10 -7.32
CA LEU A 266 -13.07 20.01 -6.19
C LEU A 266 -13.74 19.50 -4.92
N GLY A 267 -13.13 19.81 -3.79
CA GLY A 267 -13.64 19.46 -2.47
C GLY A 267 -13.03 18.16 -1.93
N TRP A 268 -13.60 17.66 -0.85
CA TRP A 268 -13.10 16.48 -0.15
C TRP A 268 -14.27 15.69 0.44
N PHE A 269 -13.97 14.73 1.30
CA PHE A 269 -14.97 13.92 2.00
C PHE A 269 -14.40 13.42 3.33
N ARG A 270 -15.27 12.87 4.17
CA ARG A 270 -14.84 12.31 5.45
C ARG A 270 -13.97 11.07 5.21
N SER A 271 -12.71 11.11 5.67
CA SER A 271 -11.72 10.02 5.55
C SER A 271 -11.04 9.72 6.89
N PRO A 272 -11.75 9.15 7.88
CA PRO A 272 -11.23 8.90 9.23
C PRO A 272 -10.18 7.78 9.26
N THR A 273 -10.12 6.98 8.21
CA THR A 273 -9.35 5.73 8.18
C THR A 273 -8.42 5.63 6.98
N LEU A 274 -8.28 6.70 6.17
CA LEU A 274 -7.53 6.77 4.89
C LEU A 274 -8.07 5.87 3.75
N THR A 275 -8.99 4.97 4.08
CA THR A 275 -9.63 4.02 3.15
C THR A 275 -10.53 4.74 2.16
N GLU A 276 -11.22 5.75 2.67
CA GLU A 276 -12.17 6.55 1.93
C GLU A 276 -11.41 7.30 0.83
N GLU A 277 -10.27 7.89 1.21
CA GLU A 277 -9.35 8.60 0.31
C GLU A 277 -8.84 7.68 -0.78
N ASN A 278 -8.18 6.59 -0.39
CA ASN A 278 -7.59 5.65 -1.33
C ASN A 278 -8.65 5.07 -2.29
N SER A 279 -9.83 4.70 -1.78
CA SER A 279 -10.91 4.19 -2.61
C SER A 279 -11.43 5.22 -3.63
N PHE A 280 -11.63 6.47 -3.21
CA PHE A 280 -12.19 7.49 -4.10
C PHE A 280 -11.17 7.95 -5.14
N VAL A 281 -9.91 8.14 -4.76
CA VAL A 281 -8.85 8.56 -5.70
C VAL A 281 -8.60 7.45 -6.74
N GLN A 282 -8.67 6.17 -6.37
CA GLN A 282 -8.67 5.06 -7.34
C GLN A 282 -9.82 5.15 -8.35
N LEU A 283 -11.05 5.39 -7.88
CA LEU A 283 -12.23 5.54 -8.74
C LEU A 283 -12.11 6.75 -9.67
N ALA A 284 -11.67 7.89 -9.14
CA ALA A 284 -11.48 9.13 -9.91
C ALA A 284 -10.39 8.95 -10.98
N SER A 285 -9.24 8.36 -10.61
CA SER A 285 -8.12 8.10 -11.52
C SER A 285 -8.52 7.16 -12.66
N GLY A 286 -9.26 6.09 -12.36
CA GLY A 286 -9.80 5.17 -13.38
C GLY A 286 -10.79 5.82 -14.35
N GLU A 287 -11.52 6.84 -13.91
CA GLU A 287 -12.39 7.67 -14.76
C GLU A 287 -11.67 8.89 -15.36
N GLY A 288 -10.32 8.91 -15.29
CA GLY A 288 -9.45 9.89 -15.92
C GLY A 288 -9.53 11.28 -15.29
N LYS A 289 -9.89 11.36 -14.00
CA LYS A 289 -10.07 12.61 -13.24
C LYS A 289 -9.08 12.67 -12.10
N PHE A 290 -8.88 13.86 -11.55
CA PHE A 290 -7.97 14.12 -10.43
C PHE A 290 -8.66 14.98 -9.38
N VAL A 291 -8.26 14.85 -8.13
CA VAL A 291 -8.92 15.48 -6.98
C VAL A 291 -8.12 16.68 -6.49
N VAL A 292 -8.82 17.72 -6.02
CA VAL A 292 -8.23 18.91 -5.41
C VAL A 292 -8.99 19.21 -4.12
N GLY A 293 -8.37 18.97 -2.97
CA GLY A 293 -8.94 19.30 -1.66
C GLY A 293 -9.02 20.82 -1.49
N VAL A 294 -10.22 21.38 -1.39
CA VAL A 294 -10.46 22.84 -1.29
C VAL A 294 -11.84 23.16 -0.68
N GLN A 295 -12.35 22.29 0.20
CA GLN A 295 -13.73 22.40 0.69
C GLN A 295 -13.92 23.51 1.75
N ASP A 296 -12.86 23.87 2.47
CA ASP A 296 -12.86 24.77 3.62
C ASP A 296 -12.21 26.13 3.29
N VAL A 297 -11.83 26.38 2.03
CA VAL A 297 -11.26 27.66 1.56
C VAL A 297 -12.36 28.62 1.11
N PRO A 298 -12.61 29.73 1.85
CA PRO A 298 -13.62 30.71 1.48
C PRO A 298 -13.13 31.70 0.41
N ASN A 299 -14.06 32.46 -0.17
CA ASN A 299 -13.79 33.56 -1.12
C ASN A 299 -13.04 33.12 -2.38
N LEU A 300 -13.15 31.86 -2.78
CA LEU A 300 -12.42 31.34 -3.93
C LEU A 300 -12.89 32.03 -5.23
N SER A 301 -14.14 32.51 -5.29
CA SER A 301 -14.64 33.38 -6.38
C SER A 301 -13.90 34.72 -6.49
N VAL A 302 -13.28 35.20 -5.41
CA VAL A 302 -12.45 36.40 -5.37
C VAL A 302 -11.00 36.07 -5.72
N LEU A 303 -10.43 35.05 -5.07
CA LEU A 303 -9.02 34.69 -5.24
C LEU A 303 -8.71 34.34 -6.70
N THR A 304 -9.61 33.60 -7.36
CA THR A 304 -9.52 33.17 -8.76
C THR A 304 -9.49 34.35 -9.76
N ALA A 305 -9.83 35.58 -9.34
CA ALA A 305 -9.90 36.77 -10.20
C ALA A 305 -8.59 37.56 -10.28
N LEU A 306 -7.57 37.19 -9.50
CA LEU A 306 -6.32 37.93 -9.33
C LEU A 306 -5.11 37.09 -9.75
N GLY A 307 -4.04 37.71 -10.25
CA GLY A 307 -2.70 37.10 -10.34
C GLY A 307 -2.48 35.95 -11.35
N ARG A 308 -3.43 35.64 -12.24
CA ARG A 308 -3.34 34.46 -13.14
C ARG A 308 -2.32 34.57 -14.27
N ASP A 309 -2.02 35.79 -14.71
CA ASP A 309 -1.12 36.02 -15.85
C ASP A 309 0.36 36.20 -15.42
N GLU A 310 0.67 35.99 -14.14
CA GLU A 310 2.02 36.13 -13.59
C GLU A 310 2.79 34.79 -13.67
N THR A 311 3.98 34.80 -14.24
CA THR A 311 4.93 33.69 -14.07
C THR A 311 5.68 33.91 -12.78
N ARG A 312 5.67 32.92 -11.89
CA ARG A 312 6.37 33.00 -10.61
C ARG A 312 7.77 32.43 -10.74
N ARG A 313 8.65 32.86 -9.84
CA ARG A 313 9.98 32.28 -9.67
C ARG A 313 10.23 32.12 -8.18
N GLN A 314 10.73 30.96 -7.78
CA GLN A 314 11.00 30.71 -6.37
C GLN A 314 12.24 31.47 -5.89
N ALA A 315 12.31 31.79 -4.60
CA ALA A 315 13.48 32.41 -3.99
C ALA A 315 14.71 31.48 -3.96
N SER A 316 14.48 30.16 -3.92
CA SER A 316 15.51 29.12 -3.99
C SER A 316 16.07 28.92 -5.40
N SER A 317 15.37 29.35 -6.44
CA SER A 317 15.71 29.08 -7.84
C SER A 317 17.08 29.65 -8.20
N GLY A 318 18.03 28.77 -8.54
CA GLY A 318 19.42 29.14 -8.84
C GLY A 318 20.41 28.92 -7.70
N ALA A 319 20.06 28.14 -6.67
CA ALA A 319 21.00 27.66 -5.68
C ALA A 319 22.23 27.02 -6.34
N ALA A 320 23.43 27.34 -5.83
CA ALA A 320 24.68 26.83 -6.40
C ALA A 320 24.74 25.29 -6.29
N PRO A 321 25.23 24.59 -7.34
CA PRO A 321 25.48 23.16 -7.27
C PRO A 321 26.45 22.83 -6.14
N LEU A 322 26.20 21.73 -5.43
CA LEU A 322 27.09 21.22 -4.40
C LEU A 322 27.97 20.09 -4.96
N PRO A 323 29.27 20.03 -4.59
CA PRO A 323 30.11 18.89 -4.90
C PRO A 323 29.73 17.69 -4.04
N LEU A 324 29.78 16.49 -4.63
CA LEU A 324 29.56 15.25 -3.90
C LEU A 324 30.71 14.94 -2.93
N GLU A 325 30.35 14.68 -1.68
CA GLU A 325 31.24 14.23 -0.60
C GLU A 325 30.64 13.00 0.08
N ASP A 326 31.44 12.26 0.87
CA ASP A 326 31.00 11.06 1.60
C ASP A 326 30.18 11.43 2.87
N LYS A 327 29.00 11.99 2.63
CA LYS A 327 28.02 12.49 3.60
C LYS A 327 26.64 11.89 3.40
N THR A 328 25.81 11.95 4.44
CA THR A 328 24.37 11.70 4.36
C THR A 328 23.66 13.02 4.03
N TYR A 329 23.11 13.12 2.83
CA TYR A 329 22.31 14.26 2.38
C TYR A 329 20.84 14.04 2.71
N VAL A 330 20.22 15.02 3.37
CA VAL A 330 18.83 14.93 3.83
C VAL A 330 17.99 16.06 3.25
N VAL A 331 16.79 15.75 2.77
CA VAL A 331 15.73 16.74 2.53
C VAL A 331 14.70 16.61 3.64
N LEU A 332 14.31 17.73 4.26
CA LEU A 332 13.14 17.79 5.14
C LEU A 332 11.94 18.25 4.33
N ALA A 333 10.96 17.37 4.16
CA ALA A 333 9.82 17.61 3.29
C ALA A 333 8.51 17.77 4.08
N VAL A 334 7.77 18.83 3.75
CA VAL A 334 6.42 19.11 4.23
C VAL A 334 5.41 18.62 3.17
N PRO A 335 4.63 17.57 3.47
CA PRO A 335 3.67 16.95 2.55
C PRO A 335 2.32 17.69 2.51
N ASP A 336 1.30 17.06 1.91
CA ASP A 336 -0.12 17.46 1.91
C ASP A 336 -0.45 18.79 1.18
N GLY A 337 0.49 19.36 0.44
CA GLY A 337 0.28 20.61 -0.31
C GLY A 337 -0.68 20.51 -1.50
N ASP A 338 -1.05 19.30 -1.92
CA ASP A 338 -2.07 19.04 -2.94
C ASP A 338 -3.46 19.46 -2.44
N ASN A 339 -3.64 19.38 -1.12
CA ASN A 339 -4.79 19.86 -0.39
C ASN A 339 -4.66 21.37 -0.10
N VAL A 340 -5.47 22.17 -0.79
CA VAL A 340 -5.53 23.63 -0.60
C VAL A 340 -6.08 23.98 0.79
N ASP A 341 -6.89 23.12 1.42
CA ASP A 341 -7.32 23.33 2.82
C ASP A 341 -6.11 23.28 3.77
N PHE A 342 -5.14 22.38 3.52
CA PHE A 342 -3.88 22.34 4.26
C PHE A 342 -3.03 23.59 3.98
N ALA A 343 -2.88 23.96 2.71
CA ALA A 343 -2.13 25.15 2.30
C ALA A 343 -2.73 26.45 2.87
N ALA A 344 -4.05 26.55 3.02
CA ALA A 344 -4.71 27.70 3.62
C ALA A 344 -4.74 27.64 5.18
N GLY A 345 -4.61 26.46 5.77
CA GLY A 345 -4.71 26.24 7.21
C GLY A 345 -3.37 25.89 7.84
N ARG A 346 -3.15 24.59 8.10
CA ARG A 346 -2.01 24.06 8.86
C ARG A 346 -0.66 24.51 8.30
N MET A 347 -0.50 24.62 6.99
CA MET A 347 0.74 25.10 6.40
C MET A 347 1.08 26.53 6.83
N GLN A 348 0.09 27.42 7.01
CA GLN A 348 0.34 28.78 7.49
C GLN A 348 0.88 28.81 8.93
N GLU A 349 0.44 27.87 9.77
CA GLU A 349 0.95 27.72 11.14
C GLU A 349 2.43 27.32 11.10
N LEU A 350 2.76 26.26 10.36
CA LEU A 350 4.14 25.79 10.17
C LEU A 350 5.02 26.86 9.54
N TRP A 351 4.49 27.59 8.55
CA TRP A 351 5.19 28.67 7.86
C TRP A 351 5.57 29.82 8.81
N SER A 352 4.87 29.95 9.94
CA SER A 352 5.17 30.96 10.96
C SER A 352 6.18 30.52 12.01
N GLU A 353 6.62 29.26 12.01
CA GLU A 353 7.50 28.73 13.03
C GLU A 353 8.92 29.31 12.96
N PRO A 354 9.57 29.61 14.11
CA PRO A 354 10.91 30.22 14.12
C PRO A 354 12.03 29.38 13.51
N VAL A 355 11.86 28.06 13.41
CA VAL A 355 12.86 27.16 12.81
C VAL A 355 12.93 27.32 11.29
N ARG A 356 11.86 27.80 10.64
CA ARG A 356 11.88 28.13 9.21
C ARG A 356 12.91 29.21 8.94
N GLY A 357 13.68 29.06 7.87
CA GLY A 357 14.79 29.97 7.53
C GLY A 357 16.08 29.72 8.33
N THR A 358 16.13 28.69 9.20
CA THR A 358 17.37 28.25 9.86
C THR A 358 17.96 26.98 9.21
N ILE A 359 17.14 26.21 8.50
CA ILE A 359 17.51 25.00 7.76
C ILE A 359 16.65 24.89 6.48
N PRO A 360 17.13 24.18 5.44
CA PRO A 360 16.34 23.93 4.23
C PRO A 360 15.07 23.11 4.50
N PHE A 361 13.97 23.51 3.86
CA PHE A 361 12.72 22.75 3.80
C PHE A 361 12.21 22.67 2.36
N ALA A 362 11.71 21.50 1.99
CA ALA A 362 10.93 21.26 0.79
C ALA A 362 9.44 21.37 1.12
N TRP A 363 8.73 22.28 0.47
CA TRP A 363 7.32 22.55 0.71
C TRP A 363 6.50 22.05 -0.46
N SER A 364 5.71 21.00 -0.29
CA SER A 364 4.75 20.62 -1.32
C SER A 364 3.66 21.69 -1.44
N LEU A 365 3.26 22.04 -2.67
CA LEU A 365 2.14 22.91 -2.97
C LEU A 365 1.45 22.47 -4.26
N ASN A 366 0.14 22.68 -4.34
CA ASN A 366 -0.63 22.40 -5.55
C ASN A 366 -0.30 23.46 -6.63
N PRO A 367 0.28 23.09 -7.78
CA PRO A 367 0.63 24.04 -8.83
C PRO A 367 -0.60 24.68 -9.48
N LEU A 368 -1.81 24.13 -9.33
CA LEU A 368 -3.04 24.79 -9.78
C LEU A 368 -3.33 26.11 -9.06
N LEU A 369 -2.68 26.39 -7.93
CA LEU A 369 -2.85 27.65 -7.23
C LEU A 369 -2.53 28.88 -8.10
N VAL A 370 -1.69 28.75 -9.15
CA VAL A 370 -1.43 29.83 -10.12
C VAL A 370 -2.69 30.30 -10.86
N GLU A 371 -3.79 29.53 -10.80
CA GLU A 371 -5.07 29.89 -11.39
C GLU A 371 -6.25 29.78 -10.41
N LEU A 372 -6.23 28.80 -9.49
CA LEU A 372 -7.31 28.53 -8.55
C LEU A 372 -7.33 29.50 -7.36
N ALA A 373 -6.14 29.83 -6.82
CA ALA A 373 -6.02 30.80 -5.73
C ALA A 373 -4.64 31.50 -5.76
N PRO A 374 -4.36 32.32 -6.78
CA PRO A 374 -3.04 32.93 -6.95
C PRO A 374 -2.57 33.77 -5.75
N PRO A 375 -3.46 34.52 -5.05
CA PRO A 375 -3.06 35.21 -3.83
C PRO A 375 -2.54 34.31 -2.71
N LEU A 376 -3.04 33.06 -2.60
CA LEU A 376 -2.53 32.13 -1.60
C LEU A 376 -1.10 31.70 -1.96
N LEU A 377 -0.85 31.38 -3.23
CA LEU A 377 0.48 31.04 -3.73
C LEU A 377 1.47 32.21 -3.54
N ASP A 378 1.06 33.42 -3.94
CA ASP A 378 1.90 34.61 -3.87
C ASP A 378 2.25 34.97 -2.42
N SER A 379 1.36 34.72 -1.46
CA SER A 379 1.67 34.92 -0.04
C SER A 379 2.85 34.06 0.46
N TYR A 380 2.98 32.85 -0.07
CA TYR A 380 4.11 31.96 0.22
C TYR A 380 5.36 32.39 -0.53
N TYR A 381 5.25 32.70 -1.83
CA TYR A 381 6.41 33.07 -2.66
C TYR A 381 7.02 34.40 -2.23
N ASP A 382 6.21 35.42 -1.94
CA ASP A 382 6.67 36.75 -1.54
C ASP A 382 7.39 36.74 -0.18
N SER A 383 7.10 35.75 0.67
CA SER A 383 7.70 35.63 2.01
C SER A 383 8.73 34.50 2.13
N ALA A 384 8.96 33.72 1.08
CA ALA A 384 9.90 32.60 1.07
C ALA A 384 11.35 33.05 1.26
N THR A 385 12.12 32.27 2.02
CA THR A 385 13.57 32.44 2.15
C THR A 385 14.29 31.60 1.08
N PRO A 386 15.59 31.81 0.81
CA PRO A 386 16.37 30.91 -0.05
C PRO A 386 16.48 29.46 0.47
N LEU A 387 16.04 29.19 1.71
CA LEU A 387 15.99 27.86 2.31
C LEU A 387 14.62 27.18 2.15
N ASP A 388 13.64 27.87 1.57
CA ASP A 388 12.32 27.34 1.25
C ASP A 388 12.28 27.01 -0.25
N GLN A 389 12.19 25.73 -0.61
CA GLN A 389 11.94 25.31 -2.00
C GLN A 389 10.57 24.66 -2.11
N PHE A 390 9.75 25.13 -3.04
CA PHE A 390 8.46 24.54 -3.35
C PHE A 390 8.57 23.45 -4.39
N ILE A 391 7.81 22.38 -4.20
CA ILE A 391 7.76 21.22 -5.12
C ILE A 391 6.31 20.94 -5.48
N ALA A 392 6.07 20.35 -6.66
CA ALA A 392 4.73 20.00 -7.09
C ALA A 392 4.20 18.87 -6.20
N ALA A 393 3.12 19.16 -5.48
CA ALA A 393 2.48 18.20 -4.59
C ALA A 393 1.87 17.02 -5.36
N PRO A 394 1.53 15.93 -4.66
CA PRO A 394 0.96 14.74 -5.27
C PRO A 394 -0.29 14.98 -6.13
N SER A 395 -0.37 14.50 -7.36
CA SER A 395 0.66 13.85 -8.19
C SER A 395 1.00 14.72 -9.41
N GLY A 396 1.08 16.05 -9.23
CA GLY A 396 1.18 17.03 -10.30
C GLY A 396 0.16 18.15 -10.11
N ALA A 397 -0.70 18.41 -11.10
CA ALA A 397 -1.78 19.41 -10.97
C ALA A 397 -2.92 19.00 -10.02
N GLY A 398 -2.84 17.85 -9.39
CA GLY A 398 -3.83 17.41 -8.41
C GLY A 398 -3.66 15.94 -8.11
N TYR A 399 -4.45 15.46 -7.17
CA TYR A 399 -4.27 14.15 -6.61
C TYR A 399 -4.85 13.06 -7.54
N LEU A 400 -3.96 12.24 -8.09
CA LEU A 400 -4.24 11.14 -9.02
C LEU A 400 -3.27 9.99 -8.73
N TYR A 401 -3.75 8.76 -8.89
CA TYR A 401 -2.94 7.54 -8.84
C TYR A 401 -2.50 7.13 -10.24
N PRO A 402 -1.21 7.26 -10.60
CA PRO A 402 -0.74 7.06 -11.97
C PRO A 402 -1.12 5.72 -12.58
N ASP A 403 -0.97 4.63 -11.82
CA ASP A 403 -1.19 3.27 -12.32
C ASP A 403 -2.67 2.85 -12.33
N TYR A 404 -3.58 3.72 -11.88
CA TYR A 404 -5.02 3.54 -12.04
C TYR A 404 -5.58 4.32 -13.24
N ALA A 405 -4.86 5.34 -13.72
CA ALA A 405 -5.23 6.06 -14.93
C ALA A 405 -4.89 5.22 -16.17
N THR A 406 -5.69 5.33 -17.23
CA THR A 406 -5.28 4.76 -18.52
C THR A 406 -4.07 5.52 -19.05
N ALA A 407 -3.24 4.89 -19.90
CA ALA A 407 -2.07 5.55 -20.48
C ALA A 407 -2.42 6.88 -21.19
N GLN A 408 -3.59 6.95 -21.85
CA GLN A 408 -4.07 8.18 -22.50
C GLN A 408 -4.46 9.26 -21.48
N ASP A 409 -5.15 8.88 -20.40
CA ASP A 409 -5.52 9.84 -19.34
C ASP A 409 -4.28 10.36 -18.63
N LEU A 410 -3.33 9.48 -18.32
CA LEU A 410 -2.09 9.85 -17.65
C LEU A 410 -1.27 10.81 -18.52
N SER A 411 -1.05 10.50 -19.80
CA SER A 411 -0.34 11.39 -20.72
C SER A 411 -1.01 12.76 -20.85
N SER A 412 -2.36 12.79 -20.94
CA SER A 412 -3.13 14.02 -20.96
C SER A 412 -2.98 14.81 -19.66
N PHE A 413 -3.06 14.15 -18.50
CA PHE A 413 -2.92 14.77 -17.19
C PHE A 413 -1.52 15.32 -16.94
N VAL A 414 -0.48 14.60 -17.37
CA VAL A 414 0.91 15.06 -17.26
C VAL A 414 1.15 16.29 -18.14
N THR A 415 0.63 16.28 -19.38
CA THR A 415 0.69 17.45 -20.28
C THR A 415 0.00 18.66 -19.66
N PHE A 416 -1.19 18.45 -19.07
CA PHE A 416 -1.91 19.48 -18.34
C PHE A 416 -1.09 20.00 -17.15
N SER A 417 -0.49 19.10 -16.37
CA SER A 417 0.34 19.43 -15.21
C SER A 417 1.57 20.25 -15.57
N LYS A 418 2.27 19.93 -16.67
CA LYS A 418 3.48 20.65 -17.10
C LYS A 418 3.26 22.16 -17.25
N ARG A 419 2.09 22.57 -17.75
CA ARG A 419 1.74 23.99 -17.86
C ARG A 419 1.79 24.69 -16.49
N TYR A 420 1.20 24.08 -15.47
CA TYR A 420 1.10 24.68 -14.14
C TYR A 420 2.42 24.61 -13.38
N LEU A 421 3.17 23.51 -13.51
CA LEU A 421 4.52 23.38 -12.94
C LEU A 421 5.46 24.47 -13.49
N ASN A 422 5.41 24.73 -14.79
CA ASN A 422 6.21 25.81 -15.39
C ASN A 422 5.77 27.19 -14.89
N ALA A 423 4.47 27.43 -14.71
CA ALA A 423 3.95 28.72 -14.24
C ALA A 423 4.24 28.99 -12.76
N SER A 424 4.35 27.93 -11.95
CA SER A 424 4.72 27.99 -10.55
C SER A 424 6.23 27.83 -10.29
N ASP A 425 7.05 27.60 -11.32
CA ASP A 425 8.49 27.32 -11.18
C ASP A 425 8.77 26.09 -10.28
N MET A 426 7.93 25.06 -10.35
CA MET A 426 8.11 23.79 -9.63
C MET A 426 8.62 22.71 -10.60
N ASP A 427 9.83 22.21 -10.38
CA ASP A 427 10.51 21.25 -11.25
C ASP A 427 10.76 19.88 -10.62
N VAL A 428 10.56 19.74 -9.31
CA VAL A 428 10.47 18.46 -8.61
C VAL A 428 9.00 18.07 -8.45
N VAL A 429 8.67 16.82 -8.79
CA VAL A 429 7.32 16.28 -8.65
C VAL A 429 7.27 15.20 -7.58
N TRP A 430 6.33 15.35 -6.65
CA TRP A 430 5.98 14.33 -5.70
C TRP A 430 4.84 13.51 -6.28
N LEU A 431 4.95 12.18 -6.27
CA LEU A 431 3.91 11.27 -6.72
C LEU A 431 3.41 10.45 -5.53
N LEU A 432 2.11 10.24 -5.52
CA LEU A 432 1.45 9.24 -4.70
C LEU A 432 0.75 8.23 -5.61
N ASN A 433 0.72 6.97 -5.18
CA ASN A 433 -0.03 5.91 -5.84
C ASN A 433 -1.03 5.29 -4.87
N ALA A 434 -1.94 4.48 -5.41
CA ALA A 434 -2.81 3.68 -4.56
C ALA A 434 -1.95 2.77 -3.67
N PHE A 435 -2.36 2.62 -2.42
CA PHE A 435 -1.70 1.72 -1.48
C PHE A 435 -2.62 0.56 -1.09
N THR A 436 -2.07 -0.65 -1.12
CA THR A 436 -2.64 -1.80 -0.42
C THR A 436 -2.11 -1.79 1.03
N ALA A 437 -2.06 -2.92 1.72
CA ALA A 437 -1.23 -3.01 2.93
C ALA A 437 0.25 -2.65 2.68
N SER A 438 0.69 -2.53 1.43
CA SER A 438 1.92 -1.85 0.99
C SER A 438 1.60 -0.97 -0.22
N GLU A 439 2.49 -0.05 -0.57
CA GLU A 439 2.38 0.70 -1.83
C GLU A 439 2.23 -0.25 -3.03
N ILE A 440 1.44 0.15 -4.02
CA ILE A 440 1.44 -0.50 -5.34
C ILE A 440 2.65 0.04 -6.10
N PRO A 441 3.61 -0.82 -6.51
CA PRO A 441 4.79 -0.37 -7.23
C PRO A 441 4.42 0.44 -8.47
N TYR A 442 5.09 1.58 -8.66
CA TYR A 442 4.94 2.37 -9.88
C TYR A 442 5.44 1.59 -11.08
N THR A 443 4.63 1.52 -12.14
CA THR A 443 5.13 0.91 -13.39
C THR A 443 6.14 1.84 -14.06
N SER A 444 7.15 1.25 -14.71
CA SER A 444 8.14 2.02 -15.47
C SER A 444 7.49 2.87 -16.57
N ALA A 445 6.36 2.41 -17.14
CA ALA A 445 5.61 3.15 -18.16
C ALA A 445 4.94 4.41 -17.59
N SER A 446 4.33 4.32 -16.41
CA SER A 446 3.75 5.48 -15.72
C SER A 446 4.83 6.51 -15.38
N LEU A 447 5.97 6.08 -14.84
CA LEU A 447 7.06 6.99 -14.51
C LEU A 447 7.71 7.60 -15.76
N ALA A 448 7.92 6.81 -16.83
CA ALA A 448 8.40 7.33 -18.11
C ALA A 448 7.47 8.43 -18.66
N THR A 449 6.15 8.26 -18.52
CA THR A 449 5.17 9.27 -18.94
C THR A 449 5.38 10.60 -18.19
N TYR A 450 5.65 10.56 -16.87
CA TYR A 450 6.00 11.75 -16.10
C TYR A 450 7.35 12.34 -16.50
N VAL A 451 8.36 11.50 -16.71
CA VAL A 451 9.70 11.94 -17.11
C VAL A 451 9.66 12.69 -18.44
N ASP A 452 9.04 12.12 -19.46
CA ASP A 452 8.94 12.74 -20.79
C ASP A 452 8.02 13.96 -20.78
N GLY A 453 6.87 13.88 -20.10
CA GLY A 453 5.91 14.98 -20.13
C GLY A 453 6.30 16.17 -19.24
N LEU A 454 7.00 15.93 -18.12
CA LEU A 454 7.37 17.00 -17.19
C LEU A 454 8.82 17.49 -17.32
N HIS A 455 9.73 16.65 -17.80
CA HIS A 455 11.18 16.86 -17.68
C HIS A 455 11.60 17.32 -16.26
N PRO A 456 11.23 16.56 -15.21
CA PRO A 456 11.43 17.02 -13.84
C PRO A 456 12.90 16.95 -13.44
N ASN A 457 13.33 17.85 -12.55
CA ASN A 457 14.66 17.76 -11.93
C ASN A 457 14.77 16.53 -11.02
N GLY A 458 13.67 16.07 -10.45
CA GLY A 458 13.60 14.80 -9.74
C GLY A 458 12.17 14.39 -9.44
N ILE A 459 11.99 13.10 -9.17
CA ILE A 459 10.71 12.51 -8.79
C ILE A 459 10.83 11.95 -7.37
N VAL A 460 9.88 12.28 -6.51
CA VAL A 460 9.75 11.71 -5.17
C VAL A 460 8.55 10.77 -5.18
N LEU A 461 8.74 9.54 -4.71
CA LEU A 461 7.68 8.54 -4.59
C LEU A 461 7.34 8.29 -3.14
N ASP A 462 6.05 8.10 -2.85
CA ASP A 462 5.52 8.07 -1.51
C ASP A 462 4.28 7.15 -1.39
N TYR A 463 3.93 6.78 -0.15
CA TYR A 463 3.01 5.76 0.39
C TYR A 463 3.59 4.43 0.90
N ASP A 464 4.86 4.08 0.62
CA ASP A 464 5.47 2.91 1.27
C ASP A 464 6.44 3.30 2.39
N ASP A 465 6.08 2.97 3.63
CA ASP A 465 7.03 3.05 4.75
C ASP A 465 8.06 1.91 4.71
N GLN A 466 7.88 0.91 3.83
CA GLN A 466 8.87 -0.12 3.54
C GLN A 466 9.04 -0.29 2.04
N PRO A 467 9.84 0.56 1.38
CA PRO A 467 10.05 0.42 -0.05
C PRO A 467 10.50 -1.00 -0.39
N ARG A 468 9.71 -1.72 -1.19
CA ARG A 468 10.04 -3.09 -1.63
C ARG A 468 11.14 -3.14 -2.68
N THR A 469 11.44 -1.98 -3.23
CA THR A 469 12.35 -1.75 -4.35
C THR A 469 13.48 -0.83 -3.90
N ARG A 470 14.22 -0.26 -4.84
CA ARG A 470 15.33 0.64 -4.53
C ARG A 470 14.84 1.97 -3.98
N ASP A 471 15.66 2.56 -3.10
CA ASP A 471 15.46 3.92 -2.60
C ASP A 471 15.63 4.97 -3.68
N SER A 472 16.51 4.72 -4.65
CA SER A 472 16.79 5.66 -5.72
C SER A 472 17.29 4.97 -6.98
N TRP A 473 16.93 5.55 -8.12
CA TRP A 473 17.34 5.12 -9.46
C TRP A 473 17.24 6.29 -10.44
N VAL A 474 17.64 6.06 -11.70
CA VAL A 474 17.35 6.98 -12.79
C VAL A 474 16.25 6.37 -13.66
N GLN A 475 15.13 7.08 -13.76
CA GLN A 475 14.07 6.73 -14.69
C GLN A 475 14.33 7.39 -16.03
N ALA A 476 14.35 6.58 -17.09
CA ALA A 476 14.36 7.08 -18.45
C ALA A 476 12.94 7.06 -19.05
N GLY A 477 12.63 8.12 -19.79
CA GLY A 477 11.60 8.11 -20.82
C GLY A 477 12.24 8.05 -22.21
N ASP A 478 11.45 8.31 -23.24
CA ASP A 478 11.90 8.33 -24.63
C ASP A 478 12.75 9.59 -24.94
N GLU A 479 12.44 10.73 -24.33
CA GLU A 479 13.06 12.03 -24.60
C GLU A 479 13.91 12.53 -23.42
N ALA A 480 13.50 12.20 -22.19
CA ALA A 480 14.07 12.73 -20.97
C ALA A 480 14.49 11.65 -19.96
N VAL A 481 15.22 12.07 -18.93
CA VAL A 481 15.59 11.21 -17.80
C VAL A 481 15.50 12.00 -16.51
N ALA A 482 15.08 11.36 -15.42
CA ALA A 482 15.02 11.99 -14.10
C ALA A 482 15.47 11.02 -13.00
N PRO A 483 16.25 11.49 -12.01
CA PRO A 483 16.48 10.72 -10.80
C PRO A 483 15.17 10.59 -10.02
N VAL A 484 14.98 9.41 -9.44
CA VAL A 484 13.82 9.07 -8.60
C VAL A 484 14.34 8.74 -7.21
N VAL A 485 13.63 9.21 -6.17
CA VAL A 485 13.90 8.86 -4.78
C VAL A 485 12.61 8.47 -4.06
N ARG A 486 12.70 7.56 -3.10
CA ARG A 486 11.59 7.21 -2.23
C ARG A 486 11.62 7.99 -0.93
N SER A 487 10.44 8.43 -0.51
CA SER A 487 10.18 9.14 0.74
C SER A 487 10.36 8.20 1.95
N THR A 488 11.04 8.68 2.98
CA THR A 488 11.10 8.05 4.31
C THR A 488 10.23 8.84 5.28
N HIS A 489 9.34 8.14 5.97
CA HIS A 489 8.30 8.77 6.79
C HIS A 489 8.70 9.04 8.22
N PHE A 490 8.33 10.22 8.71
CA PHE A 490 8.21 10.54 10.13
C PHE A 490 6.75 10.75 10.51
N TRP A 491 6.05 9.63 10.74
CA TRP A 491 4.58 9.60 10.90
C TRP A 491 4.11 9.20 12.31
N THR A 492 4.89 8.40 13.04
CA THR A 492 4.45 7.84 14.33
C THR A 492 5.19 8.40 15.53
N THR A 493 6.45 8.03 15.68
CA THR A 493 7.30 8.40 16.82
C THR A 493 8.72 8.55 16.31
N ARG A 494 9.54 9.30 17.06
CA ARG A 494 10.95 9.45 16.73
C ARG A 494 11.66 8.09 16.76
N GLU A 495 11.34 7.25 17.74
CA GLU A 495 11.91 5.92 17.93
C GLU A 495 11.61 4.98 16.75
N ASN A 496 10.40 5.05 16.18
CA ASN A 496 10.04 4.30 14.99
C ASN A 496 10.90 4.68 13.77
N VAL A 497 11.04 5.98 13.49
CA VAL A 497 11.86 6.44 12.36
C VAL A 497 13.33 6.09 12.55
N LEU A 498 13.86 6.26 13.76
CA LEU A 498 15.24 5.93 14.08
C LEU A 498 15.51 4.43 13.93
N GLY A 499 14.61 3.57 14.44
CA GLY A 499 14.69 2.13 14.29
C GLY A 499 14.60 1.68 12.82
N LYS A 500 13.70 2.30 12.04
CA LYS A 500 13.61 2.09 10.58
C LYS A 500 14.91 2.47 9.88
N LEU A 501 15.42 3.68 10.14
CA LEU A 501 16.63 4.18 9.51
C LEU A 501 17.82 3.30 9.86
N GLU A 502 17.97 2.87 11.11
CA GLU A 502 19.03 1.95 11.54
C GLU A 502 18.93 0.58 10.83
N ALA A 503 17.73 0.05 10.62
CA ALA A 503 17.54 -1.18 9.84
C ALA A 503 17.89 -1.00 8.35
N ALA A 504 17.75 0.22 7.81
CA ALA A 504 18.04 0.59 6.43
C ALA A 504 19.48 1.05 6.16
N THR A 505 20.21 1.52 7.19
CA THR A 505 21.54 2.10 7.01
C THR A 505 22.60 1.02 6.83
N VAL A 506 23.44 1.22 5.82
CA VAL A 506 24.71 0.48 5.66
C VAL A 506 25.78 1.22 6.48
N PRO A 507 26.78 0.56 7.09
CA PRO A 507 27.81 1.21 7.90
C PRO A 507 28.35 2.50 7.26
N ALA A 508 28.69 3.47 8.10
CA ALA A 508 28.94 4.85 7.67
C ALA A 508 30.16 5.04 6.73
N ASP A 509 30.91 3.98 6.44
CA ASP A 509 32.08 3.98 5.54
C ASP A 509 31.72 3.59 4.09
N SER A 510 30.42 3.60 3.74
CA SER A 510 29.91 3.08 2.46
C SER A 510 29.71 4.14 1.36
N GLY A 511 30.27 5.33 1.52
CA GLY A 511 30.05 6.46 0.61
C GLY A 511 28.82 7.32 0.99
N PRO A 512 28.37 8.21 0.10
CA PRO A 512 27.26 9.12 0.32
C PRO A 512 25.93 8.39 0.44
N GLN A 513 25.01 9.01 1.16
CA GLN A 513 23.66 8.50 1.36
C GLN A 513 22.65 9.60 1.10
N PHE A 514 21.48 9.22 0.61
CA PHE A 514 20.42 10.14 0.20
C PHE A 514 19.15 9.77 0.96
N LEU A 515 18.63 10.71 1.75
CA LEU A 515 17.44 10.52 2.58
C LEU A 515 16.44 11.63 2.31
N TRP A 516 15.31 11.29 1.72
CA TRP A 516 14.15 12.17 1.65
C TRP A 516 13.28 11.93 2.88
N LEU A 517 13.24 12.87 3.83
CA LEU A 517 12.54 12.70 5.11
C LEU A 517 11.26 13.54 5.15
N THR A 518 10.12 12.86 5.12
CA THR A 518 8.79 13.48 5.09
C THR A 518 8.17 13.54 6.48
N ILE A 519 7.80 14.75 6.90
CA ILE A 519 7.24 15.02 8.23
C ILE A 519 5.71 14.96 8.17
N TYR A 520 5.07 14.09 8.95
CA TYR A 520 3.60 14.09 9.05
C TYR A 520 3.11 15.26 9.91
N THR A 521 2.77 16.35 9.24
CA THR A 521 2.57 17.67 9.86
C THR A 521 1.28 17.83 10.66
N PHE A 522 0.36 16.87 10.58
CA PHE A 522 -0.79 16.79 11.48
C PHE A 522 -0.43 16.27 12.88
N ARG A 523 0.75 15.67 13.03
CA ARG A 523 1.25 15.17 14.32
C ARG A 523 2.50 15.90 14.81
N PHE A 524 3.37 16.28 13.88
CA PHE A 524 4.66 16.89 14.17
C PHE A 524 4.74 18.30 13.61
N ASP A 525 5.62 19.11 14.18
CA ASP A 525 5.95 20.44 13.70
C ASP A 525 7.32 20.47 12.99
N LEU A 526 7.78 21.64 12.55
CA LEU A 526 9.09 21.75 11.89
C LEU A 526 10.24 21.56 12.88
N GLN A 527 10.03 21.90 14.15
CA GLN A 527 11.03 21.76 15.20
C GLN A 527 11.28 20.27 15.52
N ASP A 528 10.25 19.43 15.51
CA ASP A 528 10.36 17.99 15.59
C ASP A 528 11.21 17.42 14.45
N GLY A 529 11.00 17.91 13.22
CA GLY A 529 11.82 17.57 12.06
C GLY A 529 13.30 17.92 12.26
N ARG A 530 13.58 19.13 12.79
CA ARG A 530 14.95 19.54 13.15
C ARG A 530 15.55 18.65 14.24
N ASN A 531 14.80 18.36 15.30
CA ASN A 531 15.26 17.52 16.40
C ASN A 531 15.62 16.10 15.93
N LEU A 532 14.86 15.54 14.99
CA LEU A 532 15.15 14.25 14.37
C LEU A 532 16.45 14.31 13.55
N VAL A 533 16.67 15.36 12.77
CA VAL A 533 17.92 15.57 12.03
C VAL A 533 19.12 15.68 12.97
N ASP A 534 19.00 16.44 14.06
CA ASP A 534 20.08 16.57 15.05
C ASP A 534 20.41 15.21 15.70
N ALA A 535 19.39 14.38 15.99
CA ALA A 535 19.58 13.02 16.49
C ALA A 535 20.27 12.11 15.46
N LEU A 536 19.94 12.24 14.17
CA LEU A 536 20.61 11.50 13.09
C LEU A 536 22.05 11.97 12.89
N ALA A 537 22.30 13.28 12.92
CA ALA A 537 23.63 13.86 12.78
C ALA A 537 24.58 13.36 13.87
N ALA A 538 24.08 13.19 15.11
CA ALA A 538 24.84 12.60 16.21
C ALA A 538 25.26 11.14 15.95
N ARG A 539 24.45 10.35 15.23
CA ARG A 539 24.74 8.93 14.91
C ARG A 539 25.75 8.77 13.79
N VAL A 540 25.70 9.65 12.78
CA VAL A 540 26.62 9.59 11.62
C VAL A 540 27.89 10.43 11.82
N GLY A 541 28.15 10.88 13.05
CA GLY A 541 29.38 11.59 13.42
C GLY A 541 29.52 12.97 12.76
N GLY A 542 28.42 13.70 12.56
CA GLY A 542 28.42 15.04 11.96
C GLY A 542 28.58 15.06 10.43
N ARG A 543 28.54 13.90 9.75
CA ARG A 543 28.57 13.79 8.28
C ARG A 543 27.20 13.95 7.63
N LEU A 544 26.25 14.61 8.29
CA LEU A 544 24.91 14.85 7.77
C LEU A 544 24.83 16.29 7.24
N GLN A 545 24.25 16.45 6.06
CA GLN A 545 23.96 17.77 5.50
C GLN A 545 22.50 17.85 5.03
N VAL A 546 21.73 18.77 5.59
CA VAL A 546 20.39 19.09 5.07
C VAL A 546 20.55 19.98 3.83
N VAL A 547 19.88 19.64 2.75
CA VAL A 547 20.01 20.29 1.44
C VAL A 547 18.64 20.58 0.83
N LEU A 548 18.60 21.52 -0.13
CA LEU A 548 17.41 21.77 -0.95
C LEU A 548 17.18 20.61 -1.95
N PRO A 549 15.93 20.33 -2.35
CA PRO A 549 15.61 19.35 -3.40
C PRO A 549 16.49 19.43 -4.65
N ASP A 550 16.77 20.62 -5.18
CA ASP A 550 17.60 20.74 -6.40
C ASP A 550 19.03 20.26 -6.18
N GLN A 551 19.60 20.64 -5.05
CA GLN A 551 20.94 20.22 -4.65
C GLN A 551 20.97 18.71 -4.41
N PHE A 552 19.94 18.17 -3.77
CA PHE A 552 19.79 16.74 -3.51
C PHE A 552 19.82 15.91 -4.79
N PHE A 553 19.00 16.26 -5.79
CA PHE A 553 18.98 15.54 -7.06
C PHE A 553 20.23 15.81 -7.91
N GLY A 554 20.86 16.99 -7.80
CA GLY A 554 22.16 17.27 -8.40
C GLY A 554 23.28 16.39 -7.84
N LEU A 555 23.31 16.20 -6.51
CA LEU A 555 24.24 15.31 -5.83
C LEU A 555 23.98 13.84 -6.16
N MET A 556 22.71 13.44 -6.27
CA MET A 556 22.35 12.06 -6.63
C MET A 556 22.84 11.67 -8.03
N ARG A 557 22.74 12.58 -9.01
CA ARG A 557 23.31 12.38 -10.36
C ARG A 557 24.83 12.15 -10.30
N GLN A 558 25.54 12.91 -9.47
CA GLN A 558 26.97 12.73 -9.26
C GLN A 558 27.29 11.37 -8.61
N ASP A 559 26.44 10.92 -7.68
CA ASP A 559 26.64 9.65 -6.99
C ASP A 559 26.50 8.45 -7.95
N PHE A 560 25.51 8.44 -8.84
CA PHE A 560 25.39 7.38 -9.85
C PHE A 560 26.67 7.24 -10.70
N LEU A 561 27.28 8.36 -11.09
CA LEU A 561 28.55 8.38 -11.81
C LEU A 561 29.70 7.82 -10.98
N ARG A 562 29.86 8.25 -9.72
CA ARG A 562 30.95 7.77 -8.85
C ARG A 562 30.79 6.29 -8.54
N THR A 563 29.60 5.87 -8.11
CA THR A 563 29.29 4.49 -7.71
C THR A 563 29.48 3.51 -8.86
N ALA A 564 29.04 3.86 -10.09
CA ALA A 564 29.26 3.02 -11.27
C ALA A 564 30.76 2.81 -11.56
N ARG A 565 31.57 3.87 -11.46
CA ARG A 565 33.04 3.81 -11.65
C ARG A 565 33.72 2.97 -10.57
N ASP A 566 33.30 3.11 -9.32
CA ASP A 566 33.86 2.39 -8.19
C ASP A 566 33.58 0.88 -8.30
N HIS A 567 32.33 0.52 -8.65
CA HIS A 567 31.95 -0.88 -8.88
C HIS A 567 32.69 -1.49 -10.07
N LEU A 568 32.82 -0.75 -11.18
CA LEU A 568 33.56 -1.26 -12.35
C LEU A 568 35.01 -1.60 -11.97
N ARG A 569 35.69 -0.69 -11.25
CA ARG A 569 37.06 -0.92 -10.75
C ARG A 569 37.15 -2.12 -9.82
N SER A 570 36.15 -2.32 -8.97
CA SER A 570 36.09 -3.47 -8.04
C SER A 570 35.99 -4.80 -8.79
N VAL A 571 35.08 -4.91 -9.76
CA VAL A 571 34.88 -6.14 -10.55
C VAL A 571 36.11 -6.41 -11.43
N GLU A 572 36.73 -5.37 -12.01
CA GLU A 572 37.96 -5.51 -12.80
C GLU A 572 39.16 -5.98 -11.98
N ALA A 573 39.20 -5.65 -10.69
CA ALA A 573 40.26 -6.11 -9.79
C ALA A 573 40.16 -7.60 -9.45
N ASN A 574 38.99 -8.24 -9.65
CA ASN A 574 38.81 -9.67 -9.44
C ASN A 574 39.05 -10.44 -10.76
N PRO A 575 40.17 -11.19 -10.89
CA PRO A 575 40.52 -11.86 -12.15
C PRO A 575 39.52 -12.94 -12.58
N LEU A 576 38.82 -13.55 -11.63
CA LEU A 576 37.81 -14.58 -11.91
C LEU A 576 36.52 -13.96 -12.43
N GLU A 577 36.03 -12.90 -11.79
CA GLU A 577 34.85 -12.17 -12.27
C GLU A 577 35.11 -11.51 -13.62
N ALA A 578 36.29 -10.89 -13.79
CA ALA A 578 36.70 -10.27 -15.03
C ALA A 578 36.73 -11.25 -16.21
N PHE A 579 37.10 -12.51 -15.95
CA PHE A 579 37.08 -13.57 -16.95
C PHE A 579 35.67 -14.09 -17.23
N LEU A 580 34.90 -14.41 -16.18
CA LEU A 580 33.57 -15.03 -16.31
C LEU A 580 32.53 -14.08 -16.93
N PHE A 581 32.66 -12.77 -16.69
CA PHE A 581 31.68 -11.76 -17.09
C PHE A 581 32.25 -10.70 -18.05
N ALA A 582 33.24 -11.09 -18.87
CA ALA A 582 33.95 -10.19 -19.78
C ALA A 582 33.03 -9.40 -20.74
N THR A 583 31.95 -10.02 -21.22
CA THR A 583 30.96 -9.37 -22.10
C THR A 583 30.18 -8.28 -21.37
N THR A 584 29.72 -8.56 -20.14
CA THR A 584 29.02 -7.60 -19.28
C THR A 584 29.93 -6.43 -18.92
N LEU A 585 31.20 -6.68 -18.60
CA LEU A 585 32.19 -5.63 -18.34
C LEU A 585 32.45 -4.74 -19.55
N ALA A 586 32.51 -5.32 -20.76
CA ALA A 586 32.67 -4.54 -21.98
C ALA A 586 31.47 -3.60 -22.22
N SER A 587 30.25 -4.09 -21.98
CA SER A 587 29.02 -3.29 -22.04
C SER A 587 29.03 -2.16 -21.01
N ALA A 588 29.34 -2.47 -19.75
CA ALA A 588 29.42 -1.47 -18.68
C ALA A 588 30.44 -0.36 -18.99
N ARG A 589 31.60 -0.69 -19.57
CA ARG A 589 32.59 0.31 -20.01
C ARG A 589 32.05 1.25 -21.08
N ILE A 590 31.27 0.72 -22.05
CA ILE A 590 30.64 1.55 -23.09
C ILE A 590 29.68 2.53 -22.43
N ARG A 591 28.82 2.05 -21.52
CA ARG A 591 27.87 2.88 -20.77
C ARG A 591 28.55 4.01 -20.00
N LEU A 592 29.64 3.72 -19.29
CA LEU A 592 30.38 4.75 -18.55
C LEU A 592 31.08 5.75 -19.49
N ARG A 593 31.52 5.31 -20.67
CA ARG A 593 32.08 6.21 -21.69
C ARG A 593 31.02 7.14 -22.28
N ASP A 594 29.82 6.62 -22.52
CA ASP A 594 28.67 7.44 -22.93
C ASP A 594 28.31 8.45 -21.83
N ALA A 595 28.37 8.03 -20.56
CA ALA A 595 28.15 8.91 -19.42
C ALA A 595 29.15 10.10 -19.38
N ASP A 596 30.44 9.84 -19.63
CA ASP A 596 31.46 10.88 -19.73
C ASP A 596 31.20 11.84 -20.91
N ALA A 597 30.74 11.32 -22.04
CA ALA A 597 30.39 12.11 -23.22
C ALA A 597 29.19 13.03 -22.96
N PHE A 598 28.13 12.53 -22.33
CA PHE A 598 26.97 13.34 -21.94
C PHE A 598 27.34 14.41 -20.92
N LEU A 599 28.17 14.07 -19.92
CA LEU A 599 28.64 15.03 -18.93
C LEU A 599 29.47 16.14 -19.57
N ALA A 600 30.33 15.82 -20.53
CA ALA A 600 31.10 16.80 -21.30
C ALA A 600 30.21 17.70 -22.18
N ALA A 601 29.04 17.21 -22.61
CA ALA A 601 28.03 17.98 -23.33
C ALA A 601 27.11 18.82 -22.41
N GLY A 602 27.26 18.73 -21.08
CA GLY A 602 26.44 19.43 -20.11
C GLY A 602 25.13 18.73 -19.73
N ASP A 603 24.90 17.51 -20.21
CA ASP A 603 23.69 16.73 -19.91
C ASP A 603 23.94 15.79 -18.73
N SER A 604 23.84 16.35 -17.52
CA SER A 604 24.04 15.60 -16.28
C SER A 604 22.98 14.50 -16.06
N GLY A 605 21.79 14.66 -16.64
CA GLY A 605 20.71 13.68 -16.57
C GLY A 605 21.07 12.42 -17.34
N ARG A 606 21.36 12.55 -18.64
CA ARG A 606 21.72 11.40 -19.48
C ARG A 606 23.05 10.76 -19.05
N ALA A 607 23.97 11.57 -18.51
CA ALA A 607 25.18 11.04 -17.88
C ALA A 607 24.84 10.12 -16.70
N ALA A 608 23.92 10.54 -15.82
CA ALA A 608 23.48 9.73 -14.69
C ALA A 608 22.72 8.47 -15.14
N ASP A 609 21.86 8.53 -16.16
CA ASP A 609 21.16 7.35 -16.71
C ASP A 609 22.15 6.32 -17.29
N ALA A 610 23.10 6.77 -18.12
CA ALA A 610 24.11 5.89 -18.69
C ALA A 610 24.96 5.22 -17.60
N ALA A 611 25.39 6.00 -16.59
CA ALA A 611 26.12 5.46 -15.45
C ALA A 611 25.28 4.47 -14.63
N PHE A 612 24.01 4.80 -14.37
CA PHE A 612 23.08 3.94 -13.66
C PHE A 612 22.86 2.61 -14.39
N ARG A 613 22.63 2.62 -15.71
CA ARG A 613 22.53 1.38 -16.52
C ARG A 613 23.81 0.55 -16.48
N GLY A 614 24.98 1.19 -16.51
CA GLY A 614 26.26 0.50 -16.33
C GLY A 614 26.39 -0.14 -14.94
N LEU A 615 25.95 0.56 -13.89
CA LEU A 615 25.90 0.03 -12.53
C LEU A 615 24.96 -1.18 -12.41
N GLU A 616 23.84 -1.19 -13.13
CA GLU A 616 22.90 -2.32 -13.16
C GLU A 616 23.49 -3.58 -13.76
N GLU A 617 24.19 -3.43 -14.89
CA GLU A 617 24.91 -4.55 -15.52
C GLU A 617 25.93 -5.15 -14.54
N LEU A 618 26.64 -4.31 -13.78
CA LEU A 618 27.62 -4.74 -12.78
C LEU A 618 26.98 -5.42 -11.57
N ARG A 619 25.83 -4.94 -11.08
CA ARG A 619 25.08 -5.61 -9.98
C ARG A 619 24.55 -6.98 -10.41
N GLY A 620 24.18 -7.15 -11.68
CA GLY A 620 23.74 -8.43 -12.24
C GLY A 620 24.81 -9.54 -12.15
N ILE A 621 26.09 -9.17 -12.16
CA ILE A 621 27.21 -10.10 -11.96
C ILE A 621 27.14 -10.74 -10.56
N ALA A 622 26.99 -9.92 -9.51
CA ALA A 622 26.91 -10.38 -8.13
C ALA A 622 25.70 -11.30 -7.87
N ALA A 623 24.55 -11.01 -8.48
CA ALA A 623 23.35 -11.85 -8.39
C ALA A 623 23.57 -13.24 -9.01
N THR A 624 24.21 -13.28 -10.19
CA THR A 624 24.49 -14.51 -10.93
C THR A 624 25.49 -15.38 -10.17
N GLU A 625 26.53 -14.78 -9.59
CA GLU A 625 27.50 -15.45 -8.74
C GLU A 625 26.81 -16.13 -7.54
N ALA A 626 25.96 -15.40 -6.81
CA ALA A 626 25.24 -15.93 -5.66
C ALA A 626 24.36 -17.14 -6.02
N LEU A 627 23.72 -17.11 -7.18
CA LEU A 627 22.92 -18.23 -7.69
C LEU A 627 23.79 -19.45 -8.05
N LEU A 628 24.87 -19.25 -8.79
CA LEU A 628 25.78 -20.33 -9.21
C LEU A 628 26.44 -21.01 -8.00
N LEU A 629 26.85 -20.25 -7.00
CA LEU A 629 27.41 -20.79 -5.75
C LEU A 629 26.35 -21.53 -4.92
N SER A 630 25.11 -21.04 -4.88
CA SER A 630 24.00 -21.76 -4.23
C SER A 630 23.73 -23.11 -4.90
N ILE A 631 23.76 -23.17 -6.24
CA ILE A 631 23.68 -24.43 -7.00
C ILE A 631 24.88 -25.33 -6.71
N GLY A 632 26.09 -24.78 -6.67
CA GLY A 632 27.31 -25.49 -6.30
C GLY A 632 27.22 -26.13 -4.91
N VAL A 633 26.69 -25.41 -3.91
CA VAL A 633 26.46 -25.91 -2.55
C VAL A 633 25.46 -27.06 -2.55
N LEU A 634 24.40 -27.01 -3.35
CA LEU A 634 23.44 -28.12 -3.47
C LEU A 634 24.07 -29.37 -4.09
N LEU A 635 24.85 -29.19 -5.15
CA LEU A 635 25.56 -30.30 -5.80
C LEU A 635 26.56 -30.94 -4.83
N LEU A 636 27.29 -30.13 -4.06
CA LEU A 636 28.23 -30.60 -3.05
C LEU A 636 27.51 -31.29 -1.88
N ALA A 637 26.41 -30.73 -1.38
CA ALA A 637 25.60 -31.34 -0.33
C ALA A 637 24.97 -32.66 -0.80
N GLY A 638 24.50 -32.73 -2.05
CA GLY A 638 24.02 -33.95 -2.69
C GLY A 638 25.11 -35.01 -2.82
N LEU A 639 26.33 -34.59 -3.20
CA LEU A 639 27.51 -35.47 -3.26
C LEU A 639 27.90 -36.00 -1.88
N VAL A 640 27.96 -35.13 -0.85
CA VAL A 640 28.25 -35.52 0.53
C VAL A 640 27.18 -36.48 1.07
N ALA A 641 25.90 -36.22 0.80
CA ALA A 641 24.81 -37.11 1.18
C ALA A 641 24.88 -38.46 0.47
N PHE A 642 25.24 -38.48 -0.82
CA PHE A 642 25.46 -39.70 -1.59
C PHE A 642 26.63 -40.53 -1.02
N LEU A 643 27.75 -39.88 -0.69
CA LEU A 643 28.92 -40.52 -0.09
C LEU A 643 28.60 -41.03 1.33
N ALA A 644 27.90 -40.24 2.15
CA ALA A 644 27.45 -40.63 3.48
C ALA A 644 26.48 -41.83 3.44
N ALA A 645 25.57 -41.87 2.47
CA ALA A 645 24.66 -43.01 2.26
C ALA A 645 25.41 -44.28 1.86
N ARG A 646 26.51 -44.17 1.10
CA ARG A 646 27.38 -45.31 0.74
C ARG A 646 28.21 -45.83 1.91
N SER A 647 28.53 -44.98 2.89
CA SER A 647 29.37 -45.32 4.05
C SER A 647 28.63 -46.01 5.21
N ARG A 648 27.29 -45.97 5.23
CA ARG A 648 26.48 -46.55 6.32
C ARG A 648 26.04 -47.99 6.01
N ARG A 649 26.38 -48.94 6.90
CA ARG A 649 25.74 -50.27 6.91
C ARG A 649 24.26 -50.14 7.29
N PRO A 650 23.34 -50.89 6.66
CA PRO A 650 21.92 -50.77 6.94
C PRO A 650 21.62 -51.24 8.37
N ALA A 651 21.11 -50.33 9.21
CA ALA A 651 20.52 -50.69 10.49
C ALA A 651 19.08 -51.20 10.28
N SER A 652 18.69 -52.23 11.04
CA SER A 652 17.38 -52.88 10.98
C SER A 652 16.24 -51.93 11.35
N GLY A 653 15.54 -51.43 10.34
CA GLY A 653 14.28 -50.69 10.44
C GLY A 653 13.87 -50.17 9.06
N PRO A 654 12.57 -50.16 8.70
CA PRO A 654 12.15 -49.72 7.37
C PRO A 654 12.51 -48.23 7.20
N PRO A 655 13.22 -47.84 6.11
CA PRO A 655 13.52 -46.45 5.86
C PRO A 655 12.20 -45.68 5.66
N ARG A 656 12.00 -44.57 6.39
CA ARG A 656 10.96 -43.58 6.09
C ARG A 656 11.31 -42.93 4.73
N LYS A 657 10.95 -43.60 3.63
CA LYS A 657 11.14 -43.11 2.25
C LYS A 657 10.10 -42.00 1.97
N VAL A 658 10.53 -40.97 1.23
CA VAL A 658 9.65 -39.92 0.69
C VAL A 658 8.60 -40.57 -0.20
N ARG A 659 7.34 -40.21 0.00
CA ARG A 659 6.21 -40.73 -0.77
C ARG A 659 5.80 -39.68 -1.81
N PRO A 660 6.11 -39.89 -3.10
CA PRO A 660 5.90 -38.86 -4.12
C PRO A 660 4.44 -38.43 -4.21
N GLU A 661 3.48 -39.34 -4.01
CA GLU A 661 2.05 -39.02 -4.03
C GLU A 661 1.61 -38.09 -2.88
N ALA A 662 2.17 -38.25 -1.67
CA ALA A 662 1.85 -37.41 -0.52
C ALA A 662 2.55 -36.06 -0.61
N LEU A 663 3.80 -36.05 -1.09
CA LEU A 663 4.55 -34.84 -1.38
C LEU A 663 3.82 -33.96 -2.39
N VAL A 664 3.40 -34.54 -3.53
CA VAL A 664 2.68 -33.81 -4.59
C VAL A 664 1.38 -33.24 -4.06
N PHE A 665 0.55 -34.04 -3.36
CA PHE A 665 -0.75 -33.58 -2.85
C PHE A 665 -0.62 -32.46 -1.81
N VAL A 666 0.37 -32.54 -0.91
CA VAL A 666 0.66 -31.45 0.04
C VAL A 666 1.14 -30.21 -0.70
N ALA A 667 2.08 -30.36 -1.64
CA ALA A 667 2.63 -29.23 -2.40
C ALA A 667 1.55 -28.51 -3.21
N THR A 668 0.72 -29.22 -3.97
CA THR A 668 -0.34 -28.60 -4.78
C THR A 668 -1.45 -28.02 -3.90
N GLY A 669 -1.78 -28.67 -2.78
CA GLY A 669 -2.75 -28.15 -1.81
C GLY A 669 -2.31 -26.84 -1.16
N VAL A 670 -1.06 -26.78 -0.71
CA VAL A 670 -0.46 -25.56 -0.15
C VAL A 670 -0.30 -24.49 -1.22
N ALA A 671 0.11 -24.85 -2.45
CA ALA A 671 0.24 -23.89 -3.55
C ALA A 671 -1.07 -23.19 -3.86
N ILE A 672 -2.17 -23.94 -3.99
CA ILE A 672 -3.50 -23.36 -4.25
C ILE A 672 -3.95 -22.46 -3.07
N LEU A 673 -3.67 -22.84 -1.82
CA LEU A 673 -4.00 -22.01 -0.66
C LEU A 673 -3.17 -20.73 -0.59
N VAL A 674 -1.85 -20.81 -0.84
CA VAL A 674 -0.98 -19.62 -0.87
C VAL A 674 -1.34 -18.72 -2.04
N PHE A 675 -1.71 -19.30 -3.18
CA PHE A 675 -2.22 -18.57 -4.33
C PHE A 675 -3.52 -17.81 -3.98
N THR A 676 -4.52 -18.47 -3.40
CA THR A 676 -5.76 -17.81 -2.97
C THR A 676 -5.53 -16.76 -1.88
N LEU A 677 -4.57 -17.00 -0.97
CA LEU A 677 -4.16 -16.02 0.03
C LEU A 677 -3.48 -14.80 -0.61
N ARG A 678 -2.62 -15.01 -1.61
CA ARG A 678 -1.94 -13.93 -2.34
C ARG A 678 -2.95 -13.05 -3.06
N GLU A 679 -3.94 -13.65 -3.72
CA GLU A 679 -5.05 -12.94 -4.36
C GLU A 679 -5.96 -12.24 -3.34
N ALA A 680 -6.24 -12.88 -2.21
CA ALA A 680 -6.95 -12.20 -1.13
C ALA A 680 -6.18 -10.95 -0.68
N LEU A 681 -4.86 -11.06 -0.51
CA LEU A 681 -4.04 -9.95 -0.04
C LEU A 681 -3.77 -8.89 -1.14
N SER A 682 -3.81 -9.21 -2.44
CA SER A 682 -3.57 -8.24 -3.53
C SER A 682 -4.65 -7.16 -3.61
N GLU A 683 -5.87 -7.47 -3.19
CA GLU A 683 -7.05 -6.61 -3.28
C GLU A 683 -7.19 -5.60 -2.11
N ASN A 684 -6.06 -5.19 -1.51
CA ASN A 684 -5.90 -4.21 -0.40
C ASN A 684 -5.96 -4.74 1.05
N PHE A 685 -5.60 -3.87 2.01
CA PHE A 685 -5.61 -4.14 3.46
C PHE A 685 -6.98 -4.63 3.99
N TRP A 686 -8.07 -4.33 3.28
CA TRP A 686 -9.45 -4.63 3.69
C TRP A 686 -9.80 -6.12 3.69
N THR A 687 -8.98 -6.96 3.09
CA THR A 687 -9.13 -8.42 3.11
C THR A 687 -8.53 -9.06 4.36
N TYR A 688 -7.84 -8.27 5.20
CA TYR A 688 -7.16 -8.79 6.39
C TYR A 688 -8.15 -9.35 7.41
N PRO A 689 -9.28 -8.67 7.70
CA PRO A 689 -10.35 -9.27 8.50
C PRO A 689 -10.93 -10.56 7.89
N THR A 690 -11.04 -10.67 6.56
CA THR A 690 -11.57 -11.89 5.93
C THR A 690 -10.57 -13.05 6.06
N ILE A 691 -9.26 -12.76 6.05
CA ILE A 691 -8.21 -13.73 6.36
C ILE A 691 -8.28 -14.20 7.81
N LEU A 692 -8.40 -13.26 8.76
CA LEU A 692 -8.55 -13.58 10.18
C LEU A 692 -9.84 -14.37 10.47
N LEU A 693 -10.95 -13.98 9.84
CA LEU A 693 -12.21 -14.72 9.88
C LEU A 693 -12.02 -16.14 9.35
N GLY A 694 -11.27 -16.31 8.26
CA GLY A 694 -10.94 -17.61 7.68
C GLY A 694 -10.26 -18.54 8.68
N ILE A 695 -9.35 -18.03 9.50
CA ILE A 695 -8.73 -18.79 10.59
C ILE A 695 -9.76 -19.16 11.66
N LEU A 696 -10.61 -18.22 12.08
CA LEU A 696 -11.62 -18.42 13.12
C LEU A 696 -12.66 -19.49 12.73
N VAL A 697 -13.17 -19.43 11.50
CA VAL A 697 -14.23 -20.34 11.02
C VAL A 697 -13.69 -21.64 10.42
N SER A 698 -12.37 -21.74 10.24
CA SER A 698 -11.70 -22.89 9.63
C SER A 698 -12.14 -24.22 10.25
N VAL A 699 -12.43 -24.26 11.56
CA VAL A 699 -12.89 -25.45 12.32
C VAL A 699 -14.13 -26.13 11.72
N ALA A 700 -14.94 -25.38 10.96
CA ALA A 700 -16.10 -25.90 10.23
C ALA A 700 -15.76 -26.98 9.19
N TYR A 701 -14.48 -27.16 8.84
CA TYR A 701 -14.04 -28.24 7.95
C TYR A 701 -14.30 -29.65 8.52
N ARG A 702 -14.32 -29.82 9.85
CA ARG A 702 -14.51 -31.13 10.51
C ARG A 702 -15.89 -31.76 10.28
N PRO A 703 -17.03 -31.05 10.51
CA PRO A 703 -18.34 -31.61 10.18
C PRO A 703 -18.48 -31.89 8.68
N LEU A 704 -17.91 -31.04 7.82
CA LEU A 704 -17.90 -31.26 6.38
C LEU A 704 -17.12 -32.53 5.99
N ARG A 705 -15.98 -32.78 6.65
CA ARG A 705 -15.22 -34.02 6.48
C ARG A 705 -16.04 -35.25 6.83
N HIS A 706 -16.74 -35.25 7.97
CA HIS A 706 -17.60 -36.36 8.36
C HIS A 706 -18.69 -36.64 7.32
N LEU A 707 -19.29 -35.60 6.75
CA LEU A 707 -20.28 -35.73 5.68
C LEU A 707 -19.68 -36.33 4.40
N ILE A 708 -18.49 -35.85 3.96
CA ILE A 708 -17.83 -36.35 2.76
C ILE A 708 -17.34 -37.80 2.94
N ASP A 709 -16.76 -38.12 4.10
CA ASP A 709 -16.31 -39.48 4.41
C ASP A 709 -17.49 -40.46 4.44
N ALA A 710 -18.67 -40.04 4.93
CA ALA A 710 -19.89 -40.83 4.90
C ALA A 710 -20.50 -40.96 3.49
N ALA A 711 -20.48 -39.89 2.70
CA ALA A 711 -21.06 -39.85 1.35
C ALA A 711 -20.21 -40.61 0.31
N TYR A 712 -18.87 -40.54 0.43
CA TYR A 712 -17.93 -41.09 -0.54
C TYR A 712 -16.82 -41.94 0.13
N PRO A 713 -17.14 -43.07 0.79
CA PRO A 713 -16.17 -43.80 1.64
C PRO A 713 -14.85 -44.17 0.95
N HIS A 714 -14.89 -44.49 -0.34
CA HIS A 714 -13.73 -44.90 -1.14
C HIS A 714 -13.10 -43.79 -2.00
N ARG A 715 -13.79 -42.65 -2.17
CA ARG A 715 -13.37 -41.52 -3.04
C ARG A 715 -13.39 -40.16 -2.34
N ALA A 716 -13.52 -40.13 -1.02
CA ALA A 716 -13.57 -38.91 -0.23
C ALA A 716 -12.42 -37.93 -0.52
N PRO A 717 -11.14 -38.35 -0.72
CA PRO A 717 -10.07 -37.41 -1.10
C PRO A 717 -10.32 -36.70 -2.44
N VAL A 718 -10.92 -37.38 -3.42
CA VAL A 718 -11.24 -36.79 -4.73
C VAL A 718 -12.38 -35.79 -4.57
N ALA A 719 -13.43 -36.14 -3.83
CA ALA A 719 -14.54 -35.23 -3.55
C ALA A 719 -14.07 -33.98 -2.79
N ALA A 720 -13.26 -34.17 -1.74
CA ALA A 720 -12.68 -33.08 -0.96
C ALA A 720 -11.77 -32.17 -1.81
N ALA A 721 -10.96 -32.75 -2.70
CA ALA A 721 -10.12 -31.98 -3.64
C ALA A 721 -10.96 -31.14 -4.61
N LEU A 722 -12.05 -31.68 -5.16
CA LEU A 722 -12.96 -30.93 -6.03
C LEU A 722 -13.65 -29.78 -5.29
N VAL A 723 -14.14 -30.02 -4.07
CA VAL A 723 -14.71 -28.96 -3.20
C VAL A 723 -13.69 -27.86 -2.96
N PHE A 724 -12.45 -28.23 -2.62
CA PHE A 724 -11.38 -27.26 -2.40
C PHE A 724 -11.13 -26.39 -3.64
N LEU A 725 -11.09 -26.97 -4.84
CA LEU A 725 -10.89 -26.23 -6.08
C LEU A 725 -12.01 -25.23 -6.37
N VAL A 726 -13.27 -25.61 -6.12
CA VAL A 726 -14.43 -24.71 -6.29
C VAL A 726 -14.36 -23.53 -5.33
N LEU A 727 -14.10 -23.79 -4.04
CA LEU A 727 -13.99 -22.73 -3.04
C LEU A 727 -12.78 -21.82 -3.29
N SER A 728 -11.69 -22.36 -3.81
CA SER A 728 -10.50 -21.60 -4.21
C SER A 728 -10.77 -20.71 -5.42
N ALA A 729 -11.44 -21.23 -6.44
CA ALA A 729 -11.84 -20.44 -7.61
C ALA A 729 -12.75 -19.25 -7.22
N LEU A 730 -13.63 -19.44 -6.23
CA LEU A 730 -14.43 -18.36 -5.68
C LEU A 730 -13.59 -17.34 -4.89
N ALA A 731 -12.65 -17.80 -4.06
CA ALA A 731 -11.76 -16.91 -3.29
C ALA A 731 -10.87 -16.04 -4.17
N ILE A 732 -10.42 -16.57 -5.31
CA ILE A 732 -9.67 -15.80 -6.33
C ILE A 732 -10.53 -14.68 -6.93
N ARG A 733 -11.84 -14.91 -7.10
CA ARG A 733 -12.76 -13.94 -7.68
C ARG A 733 -13.33 -12.95 -6.66
N THR A 734 -13.40 -13.38 -5.41
CA THR A 734 -14.00 -12.64 -4.30
C THR A 734 -13.15 -12.86 -3.05
N THR A 735 -12.42 -11.84 -2.63
CA THR A 735 -11.52 -11.93 -1.48
C THR A 735 -12.24 -12.21 -0.16
N ALA A 736 -13.53 -11.87 -0.08
CA ALA A 736 -14.43 -12.26 1.01
C ALA A 736 -14.62 -13.78 1.15
N ALA A 737 -14.33 -14.57 0.11
CA ALA A 737 -14.46 -16.02 0.12
C ALA A 737 -13.16 -16.76 0.49
N PHE A 738 -12.08 -16.06 0.85
CA PHE A 738 -10.87 -16.69 1.40
C PHE A 738 -11.16 -17.67 2.57
N PRO A 739 -12.05 -17.37 3.54
CA PRO A 739 -12.46 -18.34 4.56
C PRO A 739 -12.90 -19.70 4.00
N LEU A 740 -13.59 -19.70 2.85
CA LEU A 740 -14.05 -20.92 2.21
C LEU A 740 -12.91 -21.70 1.58
N ALA A 741 -11.97 -21.02 0.91
CA ALA A 741 -10.75 -21.66 0.40
C ALA A 741 -9.94 -22.30 1.52
N MET A 742 -9.83 -21.63 2.68
CA MET A 742 -9.16 -22.16 3.86
C MET A 742 -9.84 -23.43 4.40
N ILE A 743 -11.17 -23.41 4.53
CA ILE A 743 -11.96 -24.61 4.90
C ILE A 743 -11.73 -25.75 3.90
N GLY A 744 -11.75 -25.44 2.60
CA GLY A 744 -11.51 -26.40 1.53
C GLY A 744 -10.12 -27.02 1.59
N ALA A 745 -9.08 -26.22 1.84
CA ALA A 745 -7.69 -26.69 1.93
C ALA A 745 -7.52 -27.67 3.09
N LEU A 746 -8.03 -27.30 4.28
CA LEU A 746 -7.99 -28.15 5.46
C LEU A 746 -8.77 -29.46 5.24
N LEU A 747 -9.95 -29.36 4.62
CA LEU A 747 -10.77 -30.51 4.26
C LEU A 747 -10.01 -31.47 3.34
N ALA A 748 -9.42 -30.98 2.25
CA ALA A 748 -8.69 -31.80 1.28
C ALA A 748 -7.48 -32.48 1.92
N LEU A 749 -6.65 -31.73 2.64
CA LEU A 749 -5.41 -32.22 3.26
C LEU A 749 -5.68 -33.22 4.39
N ASP A 750 -6.65 -32.96 5.27
CA ASP A 750 -7.00 -33.89 6.35
C ASP A 750 -7.67 -35.17 5.82
N THR A 751 -8.51 -35.05 4.79
CA THR A 751 -9.18 -36.21 4.15
C THR A 751 -8.17 -37.12 3.44
N PHE A 752 -7.15 -36.56 2.79
CA PHE A 752 -6.10 -37.31 2.13
C PHE A 752 -5.13 -37.95 3.14
N LEU A 753 -4.60 -37.16 4.08
CA LEU A 753 -3.55 -37.61 5.01
C LEU A 753 -4.05 -38.62 6.05
N SER A 754 -5.34 -38.60 6.36
CA SER A 754 -5.96 -39.65 7.18
C SER A 754 -5.98 -41.03 6.51
N ARG A 755 -5.75 -41.12 5.20
CA ARG A 755 -5.69 -42.37 4.42
C ARG A 755 -4.27 -42.70 3.95
N ARG A 756 -3.49 -41.67 3.63
CA ARG A 756 -2.08 -41.78 3.21
C ARG A 756 -1.23 -40.94 4.13
N SER A 757 -0.60 -41.58 5.12
CA SER A 757 0.31 -40.87 6.03
C SER A 757 1.50 -40.27 5.29
N ALA A 758 1.82 -39.03 5.61
CA ALA A 758 3.02 -38.33 5.14
C ALA A 758 4.13 -38.43 6.18
N SER A 759 5.38 -38.60 5.73
CA SER A 759 6.55 -38.47 6.61
C SER A 759 6.83 -37.00 6.94
N SER A 760 7.64 -36.74 7.96
CA SER A 760 8.09 -35.39 8.29
C SER A 760 8.82 -34.71 7.12
N ALA A 761 9.57 -35.47 6.32
CA ALA A 761 10.22 -34.99 5.11
C ALA A 761 9.20 -34.63 4.01
N ASP A 762 8.15 -35.44 3.82
CA ASP A 762 7.09 -35.14 2.83
C ASP A 762 6.34 -33.86 3.18
N VAL A 763 6.06 -33.64 4.47
CA VAL A 763 5.38 -32.44 4.97
C VAL A 763 6.26 -31.20 4.77
N ILE A 764 7.51 -31.25 5.21
CA ILE A 764 8.40 -30.08 5.15
C ILE A 764 8.78 -29.71 3.72
N ALA A 765 9.09 -30.70 2.87
CA ALA A 765 9.33 -30.45 1.44
C ALA A 765 8.05 -30.00 0.72
N GLY A 766 6.90 -30.61 1.02
CA GLY A 766 5.62 -30.27 0.38
C GLY A 766 5.16 -28.86 0.74
N VAL A 767 5.25 -28.46 2.00
CA VAL A 767 4.89 -27.10 2.44
C VAL A 767 5.85 -26.07 1.84
N GLY A 768 7.17 -26.32 1.84
CA GLY A 768 8.15 -25.41 1.22
C GLY A 768 7.93 -25.25 -0.29
N MET A 769 7.85 -26.36 -1.03
CA MET A 769 7.61 -26.34 -2.48
C MET A 769 6.24 -25.78 -2.84
N GLY A 770 5.19 -26.14 -2.11
CA GLY A 770 3.85 -25.61 -2.31
C GLY A 770 3.80 -24.11 -2.07
N THR A 771 4.43 -23.61 -1.00
CA THR A 771 4.51 -22.17 -0.73
C THR A 771 5.28 -21.45 -1.82
N ALA A 772 6.42 -21.99 -2.27
CA ALA A 772 7.19 -21.41 -3.37
C ALA A 772 6.38 -21.35 -4.67
N ILE A 773 5.66 -22.40 -5.04
CA ILE A 773 4.81 -22.42 -6.24
C ILE A 773 3.64 -21.45 -6.12
N GLY A 774 2.95 -21.43 -4.98
CA GLY A 774 1.82 -20.51 -4.75
C GLY A 774 2.26 -19.05 -4.68
N PHE A 775 3.49 -18.80 -4.21
CA PHE A 775 4.07 -17.46 -4.13
C PHE A 775 4.61 -16.95 -5.47
N LEU A 776 5.35 -17.77 -6.22
CA LEU A 776 5.97 -17.41 -7.50
C LEU A 776 5.07 -17.61 -8.72
N GLY A 777 4.05 -18.47 -8.64
CA GLY A 777 3.25 -18.88 -9.79
C GLY A 777 2.48 -17.71 -10.40
N GLY A 778 2.45 -17.63 -11.73
CA GLY A 778 1.70 -16.60 -12.47
C GLY A 778 0.20 -16.65 -12.18
N PHE A 779 -0.45 -15.48 -12.19
CA PHE A 779 -1.90 -15.37 -12.06
C PHE A 779 -2.60 -15.70 -13.39
N ASP A 780 -2.48 -16.97 -13.82
CA ASP A 780 -3.04 -17.41 -15.09
C ASP A 780 -3.80 -18.74 -14.98
N LEU A 781 -4.75 -18.92 -15.90
CA LEU A 781 -5.57 -20.12 -15.99
C LEU A 781 -4.73 -21.40 -16.18
N PRO A 782 -3.64 -21.42 -16.98
CA PRO A 782 -2.77 -22.57 -17.12
C PRO A 782 -2.16 -23.05 -15.80
N THR A 783 -1.58 -22.14 -15.00
CA THR A 783 -0.94 -22.47 -13.71
C THR A 783 -1.94 -23.08 -12.76
N PHE A 784 -3.12 -22.45 -12.61
CA PHE A 784 -4.18 -22.99 -11.77
C PHE A 784 -4.70 -24.35 -12.27
N ALA A 785 -4.85 -24.53 -13.58
CA ALA A 785 -5.30 -25.80 -14.17
C ALA A 785 -4.31 -26.94 -13.93
N ILE A 786 -3.00 -26.70 -14.07
CA ILE A 786 -1.96 -27.69 -13.79
C ILE A 786 -2.01 -28.11 -12.32
N LEU A 787 -2.09 -27.15 -11.40
CA LEU A 787 -2.20 -27.43 -9.97
C LEU A 787 -3.46 -28.23 -9.64
N ALA A 788 -4.60 -27.87 -10.24
CA ALA A 788 -5.87 -28.57 -10.06
C ALA A 788 -5.80 -30.03 -10.56
N VAL A 789 -5.22 -30.26 -11.75
CA VAL A 789 -5.04 -31.60 -12.31
C VAL A 789 -4.15 -32.44 -11.41
N LEU A 790 -3.01 -31.91 -10.96
CA LEU A 790 -2.09 -32.62 -10.08
C LEU A 790 -2.72 -32.93 -8.71
N GLN A 791 -3.48 -31.99 -8.14
CA GLN A 791 -4.21 -32.16 -6.87
C GLN A 791 -5.24 -33.29 -6.97
N VAL A 792 -6.02 -33.33 -8.06
CA VAL A 792 -7.04 -34.37 -8.27
C VAL A 792 -6.40 -35.71 -8.63
N ALA A 793 -5.38 -35.73 -9.49
CA ALA A 793 -4.67 -36.95 -9.90
C ALA A 793 -4.02 -37.65 -8.69
N SER A 794 -3.36 -36.90 -7.81
CA SER A 794 -2.79 -37.44 -6.58
C SER A 794 -3.88 -37.91 -5.60
N ALA A 795 -5.02 -37.23 -5.51
CA ALA A 795 -6.18 -37.66 -4.70
C ALA A 795 -6.68 -39.07 -5.08
N PHE A 796 -6.64 -39.44 -6.37
CA PHE A 796 -7.04 -40.77 -6.83
C PHE A 796 -6.18 -41.91 -6.28
N LEU A 797 -4.96 -41.62 -5.82
CA LEU A 797 -4.01 -42.59 -5.26
C LEU A 797 -4.27 -42.90 -3.77
N ALA A 798 -5.12 -42.11 -3.10
CA ALA A 798 -5.45 -42.25 -1.67
C ALA A 798 -6.78 -42.98 -1.40
N ARG A 799 -7.04 -44.10 -2.10
CA ARG A 799 -8.26 -44.91 -1.91
C ARG A 799 -8.21 -45.70 -0.60
N GLY A 800 -9.36 -45.81 0.09
CA GLY A 800 -9.53 -46.65 1.27
C GLY A 800 -10.24 -45.93 2.43
N PRO A 801 -10.63 -46.65 3.48
CA PRO A 801 -11.17 -46.04 4.71
C PRO A 801 -10.08 -45.23 5.44
N PRO A 802 -10.46 -44.20 6.21
CA PRO A 802 -9.50 -43.46 7.03
C PRO A 802 -8.89 -44.37 8.09
N VAL A 803 -7.63 -44.13 8.43
CA VAL A 803 -6.96 -44.77 9.58
C VAL A 803 -7.65 -44.30 10.86
N ALA A 804 -8.01 -45.24 11.74
CA ALA A 804 -8.73 -44.93 12.98
C ALA A 804 -7.90 -44.01 13.88
N ASP A 805 -8.53 -42.96 14.40
CA ASP A 805 -7.95 -42.09 15.42
C ASP A 805 -7.96 -42.82 16.75
N GLU A 806 -6.85 -43.47 17.10
CA GLU A 806 -6.67 -43.90 18.49
C GLU A 806 -6.73 -42.65 19.41
N PRO A 807 -7.51 -42.69 20.50
CA PRO A 807 -7.60 -41.58 21.45
C PRO A 807 -6.27 -41.46 22.23
N LYS A 808 -5.27 -40.87 21.58
CA LYS A 808 -3.98 -40.54 22.21
C LYS A 808 -4.12 -39.20 22.92
N ALA A 809 -3.58 -39.13 24.14
CA ALA A 809 -3.59 -37.96 25.01
C ALA A 809 -3.39 -36.66 24.21
N ARG A 810 -4.17 -35.61 24.53
CA ARG A 810 -4.02 -34.26 23.92
C ARG A 810 -2.60 -33.75 24.15
N ARG A 811 -1.68 -34.04 23.22
CA ARG A 811 -0.32 -33.50 23.21
C ARG A 811 -0.32 -32.16 22.47
N ASN A 812 0.55 -31.26 22.90
CA ASN A 812 0.58 -29.90 22.37
C ASN A 812 1.09 -29.87 20.93
N VAL A 813 0.17 -29.73 19.97
CA VAL A 813 0.42 -29.68 18.52
C VAL A 813 0.84 -28.28 18.04
N ILE A 814 0.73 -27.25 18.88
CA ILE A 814 0.98 -25.85 18.50
C ILE A 814 2.44 -25.65 18.10
N VAL A 815 3.38 -26.17 18.89
CA VAL A 815 4.84 -25.99 18.63
C VAL A 815 5.29 -26.64 17.32
N PRO A 816 5.03 -27.94 17.05
CA PRO A 816 5.43 -28.52 15.76
C PRO A 816 4.70 -27.85 14.58
N GLY A 817 3.44 -27.42 14.74
CA GLY A 817 2.73 -26.66 13.71
C GLY A 817 3.36 -25.28 13.43
N PHE A 818 3.68 -24.52 14.47
CA PHE A 818 4.34 -23.22 14.36
C PHE A 818 5.74 -23.34 13.76
N LEU A 819 6.54 -24.34 14.13
CA LEU A 819 7.86 -24.56 13.55
C LEU A 819 7.83 -24.90 12.05
N ILE A 820 6.82 -25.64 11.58
CA ILE A 820 6.61 -25.87 10.14
C ILE A 820 6.44 -24.52 9.42
N VAL A 821 5.61 -23.63 9.96
CA VAL A 821 5.38 -22.29 9.38
C VAL A 821 6.59 -21.39 9.51
N LEU A 822 7.30 -21.42 10.64
CA LEU A 822 8.51 -20.65 10.86
C LEU A 822 9.60 -21.00 9.83
N SER A 823 9.62 -22.23 9.31
CA SER A 823 10.53 -22.62 8.22
C SER A 823 10.24 -21.91 6.89
N LEU A 824 9.07 -21.27 6.75
CA LEU A 824 8.69 -20.43 5.61
C LEU A 824 9.09 -18.96 5.80
N SER A 825 9.85 -18.63 6.84
CA SER A 825 10.37 -17.27 7.07
C SER A 825 11.27 -16.76 5.94
N GLY A 826 11.69 -17.64 5.02
CA GLY A 826 12.33 -17.25 3.75
C GLY A 826 11.49 -16.28 2.91
N LEU A 827 10.16 -16.28 3.07
CA LEU A 827 9.28 -15.28 2.46
C LEU A 827 9.63 -13.84 2.86
N SER A 828 10.17 -13.62 4.07
CA SER A 828 10.55 -12.27 4.54
C SER A 828 11.58 -11.59 3.64
N VAL A 829 12.40 -12.35 2.89
CA VAL A 829 13.37 -11.81 1.94
C VAL A 829 12.70 -11.00 0.83
N ALA A 830 11.47 -11.35 0.45
CA ALA A 830 10.71 -10.64 -0.58
C ALA A 830 9.92 -9.42 -0.04
N PHE A 831 9.80 -9.28 1.28
CA PHE A 831 8.93 -8.26 1.89
C PHE A 831 9.69 -7.20 2.70
N TYR A 832 10.95 -7.44 3.05
CA TYR A 832 11.70 -6.54 3.93
C TYR A 832 12.80 -5.78 3.23
N TYR A 833 12.67 -4.47 3.31
CA TYR A 833 13.59 -3.51 2.73
C TYR A 833 15.05 -3.66 3.22
N SER A 834 15.25 -3.98 4.50
CA SER A 834 16.59 -4.19 5.07
C SER A 834 17.37 -5.32 4.37
N PHE A 835 16.69 -6.32 3.81
CA PHE A 835 17.34 -7.35 2.98
C PHE A 835 17.66 -6.89 1.57
N SER A 836 16.75 -6.14 0.94
CA SER A 836 16.99 -5.53 -0.39
C SER A 836 18.31 -4.75 -0.39
N ARG A 837 18.51 -3.89 0.62
CA ARG A 837 19.72 -3.10 0.80
C ARG A 837 20.98 -3.92 1.03
N ARG A 838 20.91 -4.94 1.89
CA ARG A 838 22.05 -5.81 2.21
C ARG A 838 22.45 -6.70 1.04
N LEU A 839 21.47 -7.16 0.27
CA LEU A 839 21.68 -8.04 -0.87
C LEU A 839 22.02 -7.27 -2.16
N GLY A 840 21.65 -5.98 -2.25
CA GLY A 840 21.81 -5.20 -3.48
C GLY A 840 20.96 -5.72 -4.65
N LEU A 841 19.87 -6.43 -4.34
CA LEU A 841 18.99 -7.09 -5.31
C LEU A 841 17.66 -6.34 -5.44
N GLU A 842 17.02 -6.45 -6.61
CA GLU A 842 15.70 -5.88 -6.88
C GLU A 842 14.56 -6.89 -6.64
N GLU A 843 13.31 -6.41 -6.69
CA GLU A 843 12.10 -7.15 -6.33
C GLU A 843 12.00 -8.52 -7.00
N ASP A 844 12.20 -8.62 -8.31
CA ASP A 844 12.13 -9.91 -9.03
C ASP A 844 13.19 -10.90 -8.53
N ALA A 845 14.41 -10.42 -8.31
CA ALA A 845 15.52 -11.24 -7.82
C ALA A 845 15.31 -11.65 -6.35
N LEU A 846 14.78 -10.75 -5.50
CA LEU A 846 14.43 -11.05 -4.11
C LEU A 846 13.27 -12.04 -4.02
N THR A 847 12.27 -11.90 -4.88
CA THR A 847 11.12 -12.80 -4.99
C THR A 847 11.59 -14.19 -5.42
N ALA A 848 12.41 -14.27 -6.48
CA ALA A 848 13.03 -15.52 -6.92
C ALA A 848 13.91 -16.14 -5.83
N MET A 849 14.70 -15.34 -5.11
CA MET A 849 15.53 -15.78 -4.00
C MET A 849 14.70 -16.36 -2.86
N ALA A 850 13.61 -15.67 -2.45
CA ALA A 850 12.69 -16.17 -1.44
C ALA A 850 12.10 -17.53 -1.84
N GLY A 851 11.64 -17.65 -3.10
CA GLY A 851 11.15 -18.92 -3.64
C GLY A 851 12.20 -20.03 -3.66
N ALA A 852 13.45 -19.70 -4.03
CA ALA A 852 14.57 -20.64 -3.98
C ALA A 852 14.84 -21.10 -2.54
N LEU A 853 14.93 -20.18 -1.57
CA LEU A 853 15.18 -20.50 -0.17
C LEU A 853 14.07 -21.38 0.44
N LEU A 854 12.81 -21.18 0.03
CA LEU A 854 11.67 -22.03 0.42
C LEU A 854 11.76 -23.48 -0.07
N VAL A 855 12.56 -23.75 -1.11
CA VAL A 855 12.79 -25.11 -1.63
C VAL A 855 14.12 -25.67 -1.13
N LEU A 856 15.18 -24.88 -1.22
CA LEU A 856 16.54 -25.31 -0.92
C LEU A 856 16.77 -25.52 0.58
N GLY A 857 16.25 -24.64 1.44
CA GLY A 857 16.36 -24.77 2.90
C GLY A 857 15.77 -26.09 3.41
N PRO A 858 14.50 -26.41 3.12
CA PRO A 858 13.89 -27.69 3.45
C PRO A 858 14.64 -28.90 2.89
N THR A 859 15.08 -28.82 1.63
CA THR A 859 15.80 -29.92 0.96
C THR A 859 17.13 -30.22 1.65
N LEU A 860 17.94 -29.19 1.92
CA LEU A 860 19.20 -29.32 2.64
C LEU A 860 18.96 -29.82 4.08
N GLY A 861 17.93 -29.32 4.76
CA GLY A 861 17.57 -29.78 6.10
C GLY A 861 17.29 -31.29 6.12
N ILE A 862 16.57 -31.80 5.12
CA ILE A 862 16.28 -33.24 4.97
C ILE A 862 17.58 -34.03 4.77
N LEU A 863 18.48 -33.54 3.91
CA LEU A 863 19.77 -34.19 3.66
C LEU A 863 20.64 -34.20 4.92
N VAL A 864 20.75 -33.08 5.64
CA VAL A 864 21.49 -32.97 6.91
C VAL A 864 20.92 -33.91 7.96
N ARG A 865 19.59 -33.99 8.10
CA ARG A 865 18.92 -34.91 9.03
C ARG A 865 19.21 -36.37 8.71
N ARG A 866 19.34 -36.73 7.43
CA ARG A 866 19.73 -38.08 7.00
C ARG A 866 21.22 -38.36 7.23
N ALA A 867 22.08 -37.36 7.05
CA ALA A 867 23.53 -37.48 7.16
C ALA A 867 24.04 -37.49 8.61
N LEU A 868 23.35 -36.81 9.54
CA LEU A 868 23.74 -36.77 10.96
C LEU A 868 23.48 -38.11 11.69
N PRO A 869 24.25 -38.43 12.75
CA PRO A 869 23.99 -39.58 13.61
C PRO A 869 22.59 -39.52 14.25
N LYS A 870 22.08 -40.64 14.76
CA LYS A 870 20.80 -40.69 15.48
C LYS A 870 20.92 -39.93 16.82
N VAL A 871 20.72 -38.62 16.76
CA VAL A 871 20.57 -37.75 17.94
C VAL A 871 19.10 -37.75 18.36
N PRO A 872 18.78 -37.78 19.67
CA PRO A 872 17.42 -37.63 20.16
C PRO A 872 16.72 -36.43 19.52
N THR A 873 15.49 -36.64 19.04
CA THR A 873 14.71 -35.67 18.25
C THR A 873 14.59 -34.31 18.94
N ARG A 874 14.43 -34.29 20.27
CA ARG A 874 14.41 -33.06 21.06
C ARG A 874 15.72 -32.29 21.03
N ILE A 875 16.85 -32.98 21.23
CA ILE A 875 18.19 -32.35 21.21
C ILE A 875 18.47 -31.80 19.82
N ALA A 876 18.08 -32.53 18.78
CA ALA A 876 18.16 -32.05 17.39
C ALA A 876 17.29 -30.79 17.18
N ALA A 877 16.06 -30.75 17.70
CA ALA A 877 15.20 -29.58 17.59
C ALA A 877 15.78 -28.34 18.31
N VAL A 878 16.24 -28.49 19.55
CA VAL A 878 16.86 -27.41 20.32
C VAL A 878 18.16 -26.94 19.67
N GLY A 879 19.01 -27.88 19.22
CA GLY A 879 20.26 -27.54 18.53
C GLY A 879 20.03 -26.81 17.21
N GLY A 880 19.05 -27.25 16.41
CA GLY A 880 18.65 -26.55 15.19
C GLY A 880 18.20 -25.11 15.47
N LEU A 881 17.35 -24.91 16.48
CA LEU A 881 16.88 -23.58 16.88
C LEU A 881 18.00 -22.68 17.41
N ALA A 882 18.93 -23.21 18.19
CA ALA A 882 20.08 -22.46 18.68
C ALA A 882 21.02 -22.04 17.53
N VAL A 883 21.26 -22.93 16.56
CA VAL A 883 22.03 -22.61 15.35
C VAL A 883 21.32 -21.55 14.52
N SER A 884 20.00 -21.65 14.34
CA SER A 884 19.21 -20.61 13.66
C SER A 884 19.34 -19.25 14.35
N ALA A 885 19.25 -19.20 15.68
CA ALA A 885 19.43 -17.96 16.43
C ALA A 885 20.84 -17.35 16.25
N ALA A 886 21.88 -18.18 16.26
CA ALA A 886 23.25 -17.73 16.03
C ALA A 886 23.44 -17.19 14.60
N LEU A 887 22.91 -17.90 13.59
CA LEU A 887 22.97 -17.48 12.18
C LEU A 887 22.20 -16.18 11.95
N SER A 888 21.05 -16.00 12.58
CA SER A 888 20.31 -14.72 12.58
C SER A 888 21.18 -13.54 13.05
N GLY A 889 21.95 -13.73 14.12
CA GLY A 889 22.89 -12.71 14.62
C GLY A 889 24.06 -12.47 13.67
N ILE A 890 24.63 -13.52 13.09
CA ILE A 890 25.74 -13.41 12.12
C ILE A 890 25.32 -12.59 10.90
N ILE A 891 24.13 -12.84 10.34
CA ILE A 891 23.63 -12.15 9.15
C ILE A 891 23.57 -10.62 9.32
N LEU A 892 23.34 -10.12 10.55
CA LEU A 892 23.34 -8.68 10.82
C LEU A 892 24.70 -8.02 10.57
N THR A 893 25.79 -8.79 10.66
CA THR A 893 27.17 -8.31 10.51
C THR A 893 27.79 -8.61 9.15
N LEU A 894 27.15 -9.45 8.33
CA LEU A 894 27.67 -9.81 7.02
C LEU A 894 27.53 -8.66 6.02
N GLN A 895 28.52 -8.56 5.14
CA GLN A 895 28.54 -7.66 4.00
C GLN A 895 28.69 -8.46 2.71
N GLY A 896 28.05 -7.97 1.64
CA GLY A 896 28.08 -8.60 0.32
C GLY A 896 26.95 -9.62 0.09
N THR A 897 26.47 -9.65 -1.14
CA THR A 897 25.34 -10.47 -1.58
C THR A 897 25.59 -11.95 -1.36
N LEU A 898 26.75 -12.47 -1.78
CA LEU A 898 27.08 -13.89 -1.71
C LEU A 898 27.07 -14.44 -0.28
N MET A 899 27.82 -13.81 0.63
CA MET A 899 27.93 -14.28 2.02
C MET A 899 26.59 -14.23 2.74
N THR A 900 25.80 -13.20 2.47
CA THR A 900 24.45 -13.04 3.03
C THR A 900 23.51 -14.14 2.54
N VAL A 901 23.52 -14.45 1.23
CA VAL A 901 22.71 -15.54 0.66
C VAL A 901 23.08 -16.90 1.25
N LEU A 902 24.38 -17.19 1.38
CA LEU A 902 24.84 -18.46 1.98
C LEU A 902 24.42 -18.58 3.44
N ALA A 903 24.50 -17.50 4.22
CA ALA A 903 24.07 -17.48 5.61
C ALA A 903 22.54 -17.62 5.75
N LEU A 904 21.77 -16.98 4.87
CA LEU A 904 20.31 -17.16 4.80
C LEU A 904 19.93 -18.60 4.46
N LEU A 905 20.61 -19.22 3.50
CA LEU A 905 20.41 -20.62 3.14
C LEU A 905 20.71 -21.55 4.33
N ALA A 906 21.81 -21.31 5.04
CA ALA A 906 22.17 -22.05 6.25
C ALA A 906 21.12 -21.85 7.37
N LEU A 907 20.63 -20.63 7.54
CA LEU A 907 19.60 -20.28 8.53
C LEU A 907 18.31 -21.06 8.26
N PHE A 908 17.77 -20.96 7.04
CA PHE A 908 16.53 -21.66 6.70
C PHE A 908 16.70 -23.18 6.68
N THR A 909 17.89 -23.69 6.34
CA THR A 909 18.24 -25.10 6.52
C THR A 909 18.14 -25.53 7.99
N ALA A 910 18.69 -24.74 8.92
CA ALA A 910 18.64 -25.02 10.35
C ALA A 910 17.21 -24.95 10.92
N VAL A 911 16.40 -23.96 10.48
CA VAL A 911 14.99 -23.85 10.89
C VAL A 911 14.18 -25.05 10.37
N SER A 912 14.32 -25.42 9.11
CA SER A 912 13.66 -26.61 8.54
C SER A 912 14.10 -27.90 9.24
N PHE A 913 15.38 -28.02 9.60
CA PHE A 913 15.91 -29.13 10.39
C PHE A 913 15.23 -29.22 11.76
N ALA A 914 15.10 -28.10 12.47
CA ALA A 914 14.41 -28.04 13.75
C ALA A 914 12.92 -28.40 13.64
N ALA A 915 12.25 -27.90 12.59
CA ALA A 915 10.84 -28.21 12.33
C ALA A 915 10.62 -29.71 12.08
N MET A 916 11.47 -30.35 11.26
CA MET A 916 11.43 -31.80 11.07
C MET A 916 11.69 -32.57 12.36
N ALA A 917 12.70 -32.18 13.14
CA ALA A 917 13.04 -32.84 14.39
C ALA A 917 11.91 -32.73 15.42
N SER A 918 11.24 -31.57 15.49
CA SER A 918 10.06 -31.38 16.35
C SER A 918 8.86 -32.18 15.87
N LEU A 919 8.66 -32.33 14.56
CA LEU A 919 7.59 -33.13 13.99
C LEU A 919 7.82 -34.63 14.22
N ASP A 920 9.07 -35.09 14.08
CA ASP A 920 9.49 -36.45 14.44
C ASP A 920 9.28 -36.70 15.94
N GLU A 921 9.68 -35.78 16.83
CA GLU A 921 9.44 -35.91 18.28
C GLU A 921 7.94 -36.05 18.58
N TYR A 922 7.12 -35.21 17.97
CA TYR A 922 5.67 -35.27 18.14
C TYR A 922 5.09 -36.61 17.66
N ALA A 923 5.59 -37.13 16.53
CA ALA A 923 5.18 -38.44 16.00
C ALA A 923 5.64 -39.62 16.88
N ASP A 924 6.89 -39.60 17.34
CA ASP A 924 7.46 -40.63 18.23
C ASP A 924 6.75 -40.65 19.59
N GLN A 925 6.21 -39.52 19.99
CA GLN A 925 5.31 -39.35 21.13
C GLN A 925 3.86 -39.82 20.86
N GLY A 926 3.55 -40.37 19.70
CA GLY A 926 2.21 -40.83 19.34
C GLY A 926 1.26 -39.72 18.87
N GLY A 927 1.76 -38.52 18.60
CA GLY A 927 1.01 -37.48 17.89
C GLY A 927 0.88 -37.80 16.39
N ASP A 928 -0.17 -37.31 15.74
CA ASP A 928 -0.34 -37.49 14.29
C ASP A 928 0.19 -36.26 13.51
N PRO A 929 1.25 -36.40 12.69
CA PRO A 929 1.81 -35.32 11.87
C PRO A 929 0.78 -34.52 11.05
N ARG A 930 -0.33 -35.14 10.62
CA ARG A 930 -1.40 -34.43 9.90
C ARG A 930 -1.98 -33.27 10.72
N ARG A 931 -2.08 -33.43 12.05
CA ARG A 931 -2.62 -32.39 12.94
C ARG A 931 -1.65 -31.22 13.08
N ALA A 932 -0.33 -31.49 13.01
CA ALA A 932 0.69 -30.44 12.98
C ALA A 932 0.64 -29.66 11.66
N LEU A 933 0.41 -30.33 10.53
CA LEU A 933 0.20 -29.65 9.24
C LEU A 933 -1.07 -28.79 9.25
N VAL A 934 -2.21 -29.29 9.75
CA VAL A 934 -3.44 -28.47 9.90
C VAL A 934 -3.16 -27.22 10.74
N MET A 935 -2.44 -27.37 11.85
CA MET A 935 -2.04 -26.24 12.70
C MET A 935 -1.11 -25.27 11.96
N ALA A 936 -0.18 -25.78 11.15
CA ALA A 936 0.69 -24.96 10.32
C ALA A 936 -0.12 -24.12 9.31
N LEU A 937 -1.11 -24.70 8.64
CA LEU A 937 -1.93 -23.96 7.67
C LEU A 937 -2.74 -22.84 8.33
N LEU A 938 -3.11 -22.97 9.61
CA LEU A 938 -3.78 -21.90 10.36
C LEU A 938 -2.83 -20.73 10.68
N PHE A 939 -1.55 -21.01 10.93
CA PHE A 939 -0.52 -20.00 11.17
C PHE A 939 0.03 -19.38 9.87
N LEU A 940 -0.07 -20.07 8.74
CA LEU A 940 0.47 -19.62 7.46
C LEU A 940 -0.06 -18.23 7.05
N PRO A 941 -1.38 -17.96 7.04
CA PRO A 941 -1.89 -16.63 6.74
C PRO A 941 -1.39 -15.56 7.71
N LEU A 942 -1.26 -15.88 9.00
CA LEU A 942 -0.73 -14.95 10.00
C LEU A 942 0.73 -14.60 9.74
N LEU A 943 1.57 -15.57 9.37
CA LEU A 943 2.97 -15.33 9.02
C LEU A 943 3.08 -14.46 7.76
N VAL A 944 2.32 -14.77 6.72
CA VAL A 944 2.33 -14.00 5.47
C VAL A 944 1.82 -12.57 5.71
N MET A 945 0.73 -12.40 6.47
CA MET A 945 0.24 -11.10 6.89
C MET A 945 1.28 -10.34 7.70
N PHE A 946 1.95 -11.01 8.65
CA PHE A 946 2.97 -10.39 9.49
C PHE A 946 4.13 -9.83 8.67
N PHE A 947 4.63 -10.59 7.68
CA PHE A 947 5.69 -10.10 6.82
C PHE A 947 5.22 -9.07 5.79
N ARG A 948 3.96 -9.13 5.37
CA ARG A 948 3.40 -8.20 4.38
C ARG A 948 3.00 -6.85 5.00
N MET A 949 2.64 -6.82 6.29
CA MET A 949 2.28 -5.58 6.98
C MET A 949 3.50 -4.70 7.24
N PRO A 950 3.47 -3.42 6.83
CA PRO A 950 4.45 -2.43 7.22
C PRO A 950 4.50 -2.32 8.74
N PRO A 951 5.69 -2.37 9.36
CA PRO A 951 5.88 -2.25 10.79
C PRO A 951 5.20 -1.04 11.42
N ILE A 952 5.16 0.07 10.70
CA ILE A 952 4.45 1.29 11.12
C ILE A 952 3.00 1.05 11.51
N VAL A 953 2.31 0.05 10.91
CA VAL A 953 0.94 -0.32 11.29
C VAL A 953 0.89 -0.81 12.75
N TYR A 954 1.90 -1.56 13.20
CA TYR A 954 2.00 -1.96 14.61
C TYR A 954 2.27 -0.74 15.49
N SER A 955 3.15 0.18 15.09
CA SER A 955 3.48 1.38 15.86
C SER A 955 2.36 2.42 15.89
N LEU A 956 1.49 2.45 14.87
CA LEU A 956 0.26 3.25 14.85
C LEU A 956 -0.83 2.67 15.77
N THR A 957 -0.82 1.35 15.99
CA THR A 957 -1.85 0.65 16.78
C THR A 957 -1.43 0.35 18.23
N ILE A 958 -0.14 0.47 18.55
CA ILE A 958 0.45 0.22 19.88
C ILE A 958 1.00 1.54 20.45
N VAL A 959 1.17 1.63 21.78
CA VAL A 959 1.90 2.74 22.42
C VAL A 959 3.32 2.82 21.86
N ALA A 960 3.91 4.02 21.81
CA ALA A 960 5.30 4.24 21.40
C ALA A 960 6.23 3.13 21.92
N LEU A 961 6.81 2.36 20.99
CA LEU A 961 7.68 1.25 21.35
C LEU A 961 9.12 1.78 21.53
N PRO A 962 9.90 1.19 22.45
CA PRO A 962 11.33 1.44 22.51
C PRO A 962 11.99 1.19 21.16
N GLU A 963 12.94 2.05 20.78
CA GLU A 963 13.66 1.98 19.51
C GLU A 963 14.22 0.59 19.16
N PRO A 964 14.77 -0.22 20.08
CA PRO A 964 15.23 -1.58 19.73
C PRO A 964 14.11 -2.52 19.27
N ILE A 965 12.88 -2.30 19.74
CA ILE A 965 11.70 -3.07 19.32
C ILE A 965 11.25 -2.59 17.93
N GLU A 966 11.24 -1.28 17.71
CA GLU A 966 10.98 -0.69 16.39
C GLU A 966 11.98 -1.25 15.36
N TYR A 967 13.28 -1.17 15.64
CA TYR A 967 14.34 -1.77 14.83
C TYR A 967 14.07 -3.26 14.52
N ALA A 968 13.71 -4.05 15.54
CA ALA A 968 13.40 -5.46 15.34
C ALA A 968 12.23 -5.65 14.37
N LEU A 969 11.20 -4.81 14.41
CA LEU A 969 10.08 -4.88 13.48
C LEU A 969 10.49 -4.59 12.03
N TYR A 970 11.55 -3.82 11.76
CA TYR A 970 12.10 -3.61 10.41
C TYR A 970 13.21 -4.62 10.05
N SER A 971 13.58 -5.53 10.96
CA SER A 971 14.69 -6.48 10.81
C SER A 971 14.27 -7.94 11.07
N PRO A 972 13.89 -8.69 10.02
CA PRO A 972 13.34 -10.05 10.17
C PRO A 972 14.28 -11.03 10.86
N THR A 973 15.60 -10.87 10.67
CA THR A 973 16.60 -11.75 11.28
C THR A 973 16.59 -11.63 12.80
N VAL A 974 16.35 -10.43 13.34
CA VAL A 974 16.25 -10.18 14.79
C VAL A 974 15.02 -10.90 15.34
N LEU A 975 13.86 -10.72 14.71
CA LEU A 975 12.60 -11.38 15.11
C LEU A 975 12.70 -12.89 15.04
N LEU A 976 13.24 -13.42 13.94
CA LEU A 976 13.45 -14.85 13.75
C LEU A 976 14.43 -15.41 14.78
N GLY A 977 15.53 -14.69 15.05
CA GLY A 977 16.50 -15.06 16.07
C GLY A 977 15.88 -15.13 17.47
N ALA A 978 15.12 -14.10 17.84
CA ALA A 978 14.39 -14.05 19.11
C ALA A 978 13.35 -15.19 19.23
N ALA A 979 12.57 -15.43 18.18
CA ALA A 979 11.61 -16.53 18.13
C ALA A 979 12.30 -17.90 18.26
N CYS A 980 13.42 -18.11 17.57
CA CYS A 980 14.20 -19.34 17.66
C CYS A 980 14.79 -19.55 19.08
N LEU A 981 15.32 -18.51 19.72
CA LEU A 981 15.81 -18.58 21.11
C LEU A 981 14.69 -18.93 22.08
N LEU A 982 13.55 -18.24 22.00
CA LEU A 982 12.39 -18.49 22.84
C LEU A 982 11.87 -19.92 22.68
N LEU A 983 11.78 -20.41 21.44
CA LEU A 983 11.37 -21.78 21.15
C LEU A 983 12.40 -22.82 21.62
N ALA A 984 13.71 -22.53 21.52
CA ALA A 984 14.75 -23.42 22.03
C ALA A 984 14.60 -23.62 23.54
N VAL A 985 14.37 -22.53 24.28
CA VAL A 985 14.11 -22.56 25.73
C VAL A 985 12.81 -23.31 26.04
N LEU A 986 11.71 -23.01 25.35
CA LEU A 986 10.41 -23.67 25.58
C LEU A 986 10.46 -25.18 25.30
N VAL A 987 11.11 -25.60 24.21
CA VAL A 987 11.30 -27.02 23.87
C VAL A 987 12.23 -27.71 24.86
N GLY A 988 13.28 -27.03 25.32
CA GLY A 988 14.19 -27.52 26.35
C GLY A 988 13.53 -27.73 27.72
N LEU A 989 12.77 -26.73 28.20
CA LEU A 989 12.12 -26.75 29.51
C LEU A 989 11.00 -27.78 29.62
N ARG A 990 10.31 -28.10 28.51
CA ARG A 990 9.30 -29.19 28.46
C ARG A 990 9.84 -30.55 28.88
N GLY A 991 11.16 -30.74 28.90
CA GLY A 991 11.80 -31.96 29.40
C GLY A 991 11.89 -32.09 30.92
N HIS A 992 11.85 -30.99 31.67
CA HIS A 992 12.07 -31.02 33.12
C HIS A 992 10.78 -31.19 33.94
N GLY A 993 9.60 -30.99 33.34
CA GLY A 993 8.31 -31.08 34.04
C GLY A 993 7.72 -32.50 34.19
N ARG A 994 8.46 -33.57 33.88
CA ARG A 994 7.94 -34.95 33.90
C ARG A 994 8.93 -36.02 34.36
N THR A 995 9.87 -35.70 35.24
CA THR A 995 10.44 -36.73 36.11
C THR A 995 9.47 -36.99 37.26
N ALA A 996 8.35 -37.66 36.96
CA ALA A 996 7.61 -38.33 38.02
C ALA A 996 8.53 -39.43 38.55
N VAL A 997 9.00 -39.25 39.79
CA VAL A 997 9.73 -40.27 40.54
C VAL A 997 8.87 -41.53 40.56
N ARG A 998 9.25 -42.51 39.74
CA ARG A 998 8.65 -43.83 39.79
C ARG A 998 9.29 -44.51 40.99
N LYS A 999 8.51 -44.78 42.05
CA LYS A 999 8.93 -45.73 43.08
C LYS A 999 8.92 -47.11 42.44
N ASP A 1000 10.10 -47.69 42.26
CA ASP A 1000 10.24 -49.11 41.95
C ASP A 1000 9.76 -49.92 43.16
N TYR A 1001 8.66 -50.65 43.00
CA TYR A 1001 8.41 -51.86 43.77
C TYR A 1001 8.46 -53.04 42.80
N PRO A 1002 9.31 -54.05 43.06
CA PRO A 1002 9.34 -55.25 42.24
C PRO A 1002 8.13 -56.12 42.59
N GLU A 1003 7.48 -56.60 41.55
CA GLU A 1003 6.46 -57.65 41.55
C GLU A 1003 5.12 -57.33 42.23
N GLU A 1004 4.12 -56.94 41.44
CA GLU A 1004 2.74 -57.43 41.58
C GLU A 1004 1.94 -57.13 40.30
N GLY A 1005 1.22 -58.15 39.82
CA GLY A 1005 0.33 -58.07 38.67
C GLY A 1005 -0.99 -57.40 39.01
N ASP A 1006 -1.60 -56.76 38.02
CA ASP A 1006 -2.92 -56.10 38.03
C ASP A 1006 -3.11 -54.97 39.06
N GLY A 1007 -2.92 -53.73 38.60
CA GLY A 1007 -3.29 -52.53 39.37
C GLY A 1007 -3.49 -51.33 38.46
N GLY A 1008 -4.76 -50.92 38.32
CA GLY A 1008 -5.20 -49.81 37.48
C GLY A 1008 -4.50 -48.49 37.79
N ALA A 1009 -4.30 -47.69 36.73
CA ALA A 1009 -3.79 -46.33 36.88
C ALA A 1009 -4.84 -45.45 37.58
N VAL A 1010 -4.56 -45.08 38.83
CA VAL A 1010 -5.15 -43.90 39.46
C VAL A 1010 -4.44 -42.67 38.87
N HIS A 1011 -5.22 -41.80 38.22
CA HIS A 1011 -4.78 -40.52 37.71
C HIS A 1011 -4.51 -39.52 38.84
N PRO A 1012 -3.41 -38.74 38.77
CA PRO A 1012 -3.42 -37.34 39.19
C PRO A 1012 -3.83 -36.41 38.04
#